data_AF-A0A367FKB5-F1
#
_entry.id   AF-A0A367FKB5-F1
#
_cell.length_a   1.000
_cell.length_b   1.000
_cell.length_c   1.000
_cell.angle_alpha   90.00
_cell.angle_beta   90.00
_cell.angle_gamma   90.00
#
_symmetry.space_group_name_H-M   'P 1'
#
loop_
_entity.id
_entity.type
_entity.pdbx_description
1 polymer ?
#
loop_
_entity_poly.entity_id
_entity_poly.type
_entity_poly.pdbx_seq_one_letter_code
_entity_poly.pdbx_strand_id
1 'polypeptide(L)'
;MVGSRASGRERNESSASLSWLADALGVSPGSAPGPVAAAWAETRDTMREPRNQAVAHPNDWTSDPWLARGTGITGSGMIPTWIPPDGIDEWPAADLTGLLDVFASSARRTRPQTLAGPSEAAGNVPGDAVAAFLREEAGAGTDGAAAVRAQHVRAWLGCAVGPLLREVVLTPGNGHDALAAAAAARLETPRRVNLPVSWASANQFAEKYLDLLYNLRTSADGRLAFPDAADVRTGQGEGWREHWTWLSRDLGLGDVREALRTAARLMRHPPLVEGLLRTVEAQDRRLGMTALGVARRWLLTLKAMAWLEDATAHEWEHVRPRDLACFAFNALKPDWPRRVLGISHRSIDTKSALSRTDLWSSGRCAIDATYVPSWETNTGMVWGLFGATPAIVRVRSAGYEKSAWCRREAELTHYLVERADFLAERWVLDLVPGDLTALEAAHNARDPRPRPGAAVPVPARRPAPYEVPVWTPGPRPAWQTAVLRASAALRVINTLLADAELTNRFVTEFLLGDAHFPEPAPTGHPEGWQAYRSIFRELQALAGGTEPAVRLPWGYSAEQTALDVHMFRRLPHLGGSAHVRAGSGTHAGTGAAGLRDVLVAYEFLRSEWPSVAGDRRRYLAVDCRDVRPGLWAGDERLSLQRGLLAVRTPVPVWIVQRAGQEVDTWPIPGDHPIFTEHFPGQFSWMAGERDDRAAPSPGSGLEFSPALAAMIRRSGDR
;
A
#
# COMPACT_ATOMS: atom_id res chain seq x y z
N MET A 1 6.78 49.42 -25.78
CA MET A 1 6.75 49.08 -24.35
C MET A 1 5.58 48.14 -24.11
N VAL A 2 5.83 46.83 -24.15
CA VAL A 2 4.86 45.80 -23.79
C VAL A 2 5.28 45.29 -22.41
N GLY A 3 4.43 45.53 -21.43
CA GLY A 3 4.72 45.25 -20.02
C GLY A 3 4.90 43.76 -19.77
N SER A 4 6.11 43.38 -19.38
CA SER A 4 6.40 42.13 -18.69
C SER A 4 5.66 42.13 -17.34
N ARG A 5 4.46 41.54 -17.31
CA ARG A 5 3.90 41.02 -16.06
C ARG A 5 4.81 39.86 -15.64
N ALA A 6 5.74 40.13 -14.72
CA ALA A 6 6.32 39.08 -13.90
C ALA A 6 5.15 38.45 -13.13
N SER A 7 4.60 37.34 -13.64
CA SER A 7 3.73 36.48 -12.88
C SER A 7 4.55 35.98 -11.70
N GLY A 8 4.29 36.51 -10.50
CA GLY A 8 4.92 36.03 -9.27
C GLY A 8 4.68 34.52 -9.19
N ARG A 9 5.73 33.74 -9.38
CA ARG A 9 5.67 32.29 -9.25
C ARG A 9 5.32 32.03 -7.79
N GLU A 10 4.13 31.47 -7.53
CA GLU A 10 3.75 31.11 -6.16
C GLU A 10 4.86 30.26 -5.53
N ARG A 11 5.21 30.57 -4.28
CA ARG A 11 6.21 29.84 -3.53
C ARG A 11 5.82 28.36 -3.42
N ASN A 12 6.76 27.46 -3.74
CA ASN A 12 6.62 26.03 -3.48
C ASN A 12 6.88 25.79 -1.97
N GLU A 13 5.83 25.46 -1.23
CA GLU A 13 5.87 25.31 0.22
C GLU A 13 6.71 24.10 0.64
N SER A 14 6.58 22.99 -0.10
CA SER A 14 7.32 21.75 0.16
C SER A 14 8.83 21.93 -0.04
N SER A 15 9.25 22.67 -1.08
CA SER A 15 10.65 23.05 -1.29
C SER A 15 11.17 23.96 -0.19
N ALA A 16 10.36 24.91 0.28
CA ALA A 16 10.74 25.79 1.38
C ALA A 16 10.90 25.01 2.71
N SER A 17 10.01 24.06 2.98
CA SER A 17 10.12 23.16 4.13
C SER A 17 11.32 22.22 4.02
N LEU A 18 11.67 21.76 2.82
CA LEU A 18 12.88 20.96 2.58
C LEU A 18 14.14 21.74 2.93
N SER A 19 14.27 22.98 2.43
CA SER A 19 15.42 23.84 2.74
C SER A 19 15.52 24.14 4.23
N TRP A 20 14.40 24.45 4.89
CA TRP A 20 14.34 24.64 6.34
C TRP A 20 14.84 23.41 7.11
N LEU A 21 14.39 22.21 6.71
CA LEU A 21 14.78 20.97 7.38
C LEU A 21 16.26 20.66 7.15
N ALA A 22 16.75 20.85 5.92
CA ALA A 22 18.16 20.64 5.58
C ALA A 22 19.07 21.58 6.40
N ASP A 23 18.68 22.85 6.56
CA ASP A 23 19.39 23.82 7.39
C ASP A 23 19.37 23.41 8.87
N ALA A 24 18.18 23.04 9.38
CA ALA A 24 18.00 22.67 10.78
C ALA A 24 18.72 21.38 11.18
N LEU A 25 18.89 20.43 10.25
CA LEU A 25 19.68 19.21 10.45
C LEU A 25 21.18 19.42 10.16
N GLY A 26 21.58 20.57 9.63
CA GLY A 26 22.96 20.85 9.23
C GLY A 26 23.46 20.01 8.06
N VAL A 27 22.58 19.73 7.08
CA VAL A 27 22.88 18.92 5.88
C VAL A 27 22.78 19.74 4.58
N SER A 28 22.53 21.05 4.67
CA SER A 28 22.45 21.93 3.51
C SER A 28 23.78 22.04 2.74
N PRO A 29 23.73 22.06 1.40
CA PRO A 29 24.93 22.26 0.58
C PRO A 29 25.65 23.57 0.90
N GLY A 30 26.96 23.51 1.12
CA GLY A 30 27.81 24.69 1.35
C GLY A 30 27.90 25.17 2.81
N SER A 31 27.14 24.57 3.73
CA SER A 31 27.25 24.81 5.18
C SER A 31 28.24 23.84 5.84
N ALA A 32 28.77 24.21 7.01
CA ALA A 32 29.54 23.27 7.82
C ALA A 32 28.65 22.07 8.22
N PRO A 33 29.13 20.83 8.10
CA PRO A 33 28.31 19.64 8.36
C PRO A 33 27.91 19.59 9.85
N GLY A 34 26.61 19.47 10.09
CA GLY A 34 26.04 19.28 11.43
C GLY A 34 26.14 17.83 11.92
N PRO A 35 25.63 17.55 13.14
CA PRO A 35 25.67 16.21 13.75
C PRO A 35 25.04 15.11 12.88
N VAL A 36 23.94 15.42 12.19
CA VAL A 36 23.25 14.48 11.30
C VAL A 36 24.08 14.15 10.06
N ALA A 37 24.71 15.15 9.45
CA ALA A 37 25.59 14.95 8.29
C ALA A 37 26.81 14.09 8.65
N ALA A 38 27.43 14.35 9.80
CA ALA A 38 28.56 13.57 10.30
C ALA A 38 28.16 12.10 10.59
N ALA A 39 27.05 11.89 11.31
CA ALA A 39 26.58 10.56 11.64
C ALA A 39 26.09 9.77 10.41
N TRP A 40 25.53 10.45 9.40
CA TRP A 40 25.24 9.84 8.11
C TRP A 40 26.50 9.40 7.38
N ALA A 41 27.53 10.25 7.30
CA ALA A 41 28.80 9.89 6.65
C ALA A 41 29.40 8.63 7.29
N GLU A 42 29.45 8.57 8.63
CA GLU A 42 29.94 7.38 9.35
C GLU A 42 29.08 6.14 9.05
N THR A 43 27.76 6.26 9.09
CA THR A 43 26.83 5.15 8.83
C THR A 43 26.94 4.65 7.39
N ARG A 44 26.98 5.57 6.41
CA ARG A 44 27.17 5.30 4.99
C ARG A 44 28.48 4.57 4.73
N ASP A 45 29.58 5.06 5.31
CA ASP A 45 30.89 4.45 5.12
C ASP A 45 30.93 3.06 5.72
N THR A 46 30.32 2.87 6.90
CA THR A 46 30.14 1.55 7.52
C THR A 46 29.29 0.62 6.63
N MET A 47 28.18 1.10 6.08
CA MET A 47 27.33 0.35 5.15
C MET A 47 28.10 -0.08 3.89
N ARG A 48 29.03 0.75 3.40
CA ARG A 48 29.86 0.44 2.22
C ARG A 48 30.97 -0.58 2.49
N GLU A 49 31.34 -0.83 3.75
CA GLU A 49 32.39 -1.80 4.08
C GLU A 49 32.03 -3.23 3.60
N PRO A 50 32.95 -3.96 2.93
CA PRO A 50 32.67 -5.28 2.37
C PRO A 50 32.10 -6.30 3.37
N ARG A 51 32.51 -6.25 4.64
CA ARG A 51 32.03 -7.14 5.71
C ARG A 51 30.55 -6.93 6.06
N ASN A 52 30.01 -5.73 5.81
CA ASN A 52 28.63 -5.36 6.13
C ASN A 52 27.70 -5.50 4.91
N GLN A 53 28.25 -5.90 3.76
CA GLN A 53 27.48 -6.16 2.53
C GLN A 53 26.80 -7.53 2.53
N ALA A 54 27.16 -8.42 3.45
CA ALA A 54 26.55 -9.73 3.59
C ALA A 54 25.22 -9.62 4.38
N VAL A 55 24.10 -9.67 3.66
CA VAL A 55 22.77 -9.82 4.27
C VAL A 55 22.45 -11.30 4.43
N ALA A 56 22.30 -11.73 5.69
CA ALA A 56 22.40 -13.13 6.11
C ALA A 56 21.25 -14.05 5.63
N HIS A 57 20.12 -13.51 5.19
CA HIS A 57 18.92 -14.31 4.96
C HIS A 57 18.22 -13.96 3.63
N PRO A 58 18.18 -14.87 2.63
CA PRO A 58 17.45 -14.67 1.37
C PRO A 58 15.93 -14.84 1.51
N ASN A 59 15.46 -15.50 2.58
CA ASN A 59 14.03 -15.63 2.93
C ASN A 59 13.50 -14.38 3.69
N ASP A 60 14.38 -13.41 3.92
CA ASP A 60 14.12 -12.17 4.62
C ASP A 60 13.72 -11.15 3.57
N TRP A 61 12.41 -11.04 3.34
CA TRP A 61 11.77 -10.00 2.52
C TRP A 61 11.95 -8.65 3.21
N THR A 62 13.20 -8.25 3.38
CA THR A 62 13.64 -7.12 4.17
C THR A 62 13.34 -5.87 3.38
N SER A 63 12.36 -5.12 3.84
CA SER A 63 12.16 -3.74 3.43
C SER A 63 13.46 -2.99 3.44
N ASP A 64 13.55 -2.02 2.54
CA ASP A 64 14.57 -0.99 2.59
C ASP A 64 13.95 0.30 3.16
N PRO A 65 13.71 0.39 4.48
CA PRO A 65 13.14 1.60 5.07
C PRO A 65 14.08 2.80 4.88
N TRP A 66 15.39 2.52 4.74
CA TRP A 66 16.43 3.49 4.46
C TRP A 66 16.39 4.06 3.03
N LEU A 67 15.74 3.36 2.09
CA LEU A 67 15.84 3.67 0.66
C LEU A 67 17.32 3.80 0.27
N ALA A 68 18.12 2.78 0.56
CA ALA A 68 19.57 2.71 0.38
C ALA A 68 20.09 1.33 -0.02
N ARG A 69 19.22 0.32 -0.20
CA ARG A 69 19.61 -1.01 -0.67
C ARG A 69 19.56 -1.09 -2.19
N GLY A 70 20.59 -1.68 -2.76
CA GLY A 70 20.66 -2.12 -4.14
C GLY A 70 20.90 -3.61 -4.25
N THR A 71 21.07 -4.10 -5.47
CA THR A 71 21.24 -5.53 -5.76
C THR A 71 22.68 -5.86 -6.10
N GLY A 72 23.28 -6.77 -5.34
CA GLY A 72 24.53 -7.46 -5.68
C GLY A 72 24.25 -8.82 -6.28
N ILE A 73 25.25 -9.42 -6.94
CA ILE A 73 25.14 -10.73 -7.59
C ILE A 73 26.31 -11.60 -7.17
N THR A 74 26.01 -12.82 -6.75
CA THR A 74 26.99 -13.87 -6.44
C THR A 74 26.78 -15.07 -7.37
N GLY A 75 27.71 -16.03 -7.35
CA GLY A 75 27.56 -17.28 -8.11
C GLY A 75 26.33 -18.11 -7.75
N SER A 76 25.63 -17.77 -6.66
CA SER A 76 24.40 -18.43 -6.19
C SER A 76 23.12 -17.60 -6.37
N GLY A 77 23.18 -16.36 -6.88
CA GLY A 77 22.01 -15.53 -7.15
C GLY A 77 22.15 -14.05 -6.77
N MET A 78 21.02 -13.32 -6.77
CA MET A 78 20.94 -11.94 -6.31
C MET A 78 20.99 -11.87 -4.77
N ILE A 79 21.77 -10.95 -4.24
CA ILE A 79 21.84 -10.65 -2.80
C ILE A 79 21.53 -9.17 -2.53
N PRO A 80 21.00 -8.82 -1.34
CA PRO A 80 20.92 -7.43 -0.92
C PRO A 80 22.30 -6.86 -0.65
N THR A 81 22.51 -5.61 -1.05
CA THR A 81 23.78 -4.90 -0.90
C THR A 81 23.44 -3.45 -0.53
N TRP A 82 24.13 -2.89 0.44
CA TRP A 82 23.96 -1.49 0.81
C TRP A 82 24.65 -0.60 -0.22
N ILE A 83 23.86 0.26 -0.86
CA ILE A 83 24.32 1.30 -1.79
C ILE A 83 23.80 2.65 -1.28
N PRO A 84 24.22 3.09 -0.07
CA PRO A 84 23.79 4.36 0.46
C PRO A 84 24.38 5.49 -0.41
N PRO A 85 23.61 6.55 -0.71
CA PRO A 85 24.12 7.72 -1.42
C PRO A 85 25.07 8.54 -0.55
N ASP A 86 25.75 9.53 -1.15
CA ASP A 86 26.73 10.33 -0.44
C ASP A 86 26.05 11.30 0.54
N GLY A 87 25.01 12.00 0.08
CA GLY A 87 24.15 12.85 0.89
C GLY A 87 22.96 12.12 1.50
N ILE A 88 22.53 12.55 2.69
CA ILE A 88 21.38 11.95 3.39
C ILE A 88 20.04 12.24 2.70
N ASP A 89 19.95 13.30 1.90
CA ASP A 89 18.79 13.75 1.13
C ASP A 89 18.83 13.32 -0.35
N GLU A 90 19.84 12.53 -0.73
CA GLU A 90 20.01 11.99 -2.07
C GLU A 90 19.25 10.68 -2.25
N TRP A 91 18.77 10.44 -3.47
CA TRP A 91 18.21 9.15 -3.85
C TRP A 91 19.32 8.16 -4.19
N PRO A 92 19.13 6.84 -3.96
CA PRO A 92 20.08 5.85 -4.42
C PRO A 92 20.27 5.91 -5.93
N ALA A 93 21.53 5.98 -6.35
CA ALA A 93 21.90 5.82 -7.74
C ALA A 93 22.03 4.33 -8.10
N ALA A 94 21.78 4.01 -9.37
CA ALA A 94 22.20 2.74 -9.95
C ALA A 94 23.19 3.03 -11.07
N ASP A 95 24.28 2.26 -11.14
CA ASP A 95 25.12 2.26 -12.32
C ASP A 95 24.25 1.84 -13.52
N LEU A 96 24.22 2.64 -14.59
CA LEU A 96 23.51 2.39 -15.85
C LEU A 96 24.44 2.36 -17.09
N THR A 97 25.75 2.45 -16.91
CA THR A 97 26.76 2.60 -17.98
C THR A 97 26.59 1.60 -19.12
N GLY A 98 26.66 0.28 -18.85
CA GLY A 98 26.54 -0.73 -19.92
C GLY A 98 25.18 -0.76 -20.65
N LEU A 99 24.12 -0.23 -20.04
CA LEU A 99 22.84 -0.04 -20.74
C LEU A 99 22.93 1.18 -21.67
N LEU A 100 23.50 2.27 -21.18
CA LEU A 100 23.63 3.53 -21.93
C LEU A 100 24.62 3.39 -23.09
N ASP A 101 25.65 2.56 -22.99
CA ASP A 101 26.58 2.29 -24.09
C ASP A 101 25.87 1.71 -25.32
N VAL A 102 24.84 0.88 -25.10
CA VAL A 102 24.07 0.26 -26.19
C VAL A 102 22.99 1.20 -26.74
N PHE A 103 22.38 2.02 -25.89
CA PHE A 103 21.21 2.82 -26.24
C PHE A 103 21.43 4.33 -26.18
N ALA A 104 22.68 4.80 -26.25
CA ALA A 104 23.03 6.22 -26.10
C ALA A 104 22.21 7.15 -27.00
N SER A 105 21.93 6.74 -28.24
CA SER A 105 21.13 7.53 -29.20
C SER A 105 19.65 7.65 -28.86
N SER A 106 19.12 6.72 -28.05
CA SER A 106 17.70 6.63 -27.68
C SER A 106 17.46 6.97 -26.20
N ALA A 107 18.53 7.19 -25.44
CA ALA A 107 18.50 7.51 -24.03
C ALA A 107 18.41 9.02 -23.80
N ARG A 108 17.47 9.44 -22.98
CA ARG A 108 17.26 10.84 -22.59
C ARG A 108 17.32 10.94 -21.07
N ARG A 109 18.07 11.92 -20.58
CA ARG A 109 18.22 12.15 -19.14
C ARG A 109 17.11 13.06 -18.63
N THR A 110 16.52 12.75 -17.49
CA THR A 110 15.55 13.61 -16.83
C THR A 110 16.21 14.84 -16.25
N ARG A 111 15.45 15.93 -16.12
CA ARG A 111 15.96 17.18 -15.55
C ARG A 111 15.93 17.07 -14.03
N PRO A 112 17.01 17.46 -13.33
CA PRO A 112 16.96 17.55 -11.88
C PRO A 112 15.91 18.59 -11.49
N GLN A 113 15.16 18.31 -10.42
CA GLN A 113 14.27 19.31 -9.85
C GLN A 113 15.08 20.52 -9.36
N THR A 114 14.71 21.72 -9.82
CA THR A 114 15.20 22.96 -9.23
C THR A 114 14.44 23.22 -7.92
N LEU A 115 15.09 22.93 -6.81
CA LEU A 115 14.62 23.37 -5.50
C LEU A 115 14.89 24.87 -5.37
N ALA A 116 13.93 25.63 -4.84
CA ALA A 116 14.11 27.07 -4.65
C ALA A 116 15.37 27.33 -3.80
N GLY A 117 16.11 28.39 -4.14
CA GLY A 117 17.35 28.82 -3.48
C GLY A 117 17.18 29.17 -1.99
N PRO A 118 18.24 29.68 -1.33
CA PRO A 118 18.39 29.70 0.13
C PRO A 118 17.15 30.23 0.84
N SER A 119 16.87 29.63 2.00
CA SER A 119 15.73 29.89 2.90
C SER A 119 15.36 31.38 2.94
N GLU A 120 14.44 31.82 2.08
CA GLU A 120 13.69 33.05 2.34
C GLU A 120 12.78 32.75 3.53
N ALA A 121 13.39 32.80 4.73
CA ALA A 121 12.82 32.57 6.05
C ALA A 121 11.47 31.84 6.01
N ALA A 122 11.49 30.54 5.71
CA ALA A 122 10.31 29.71 5.99
C ALA A 122 10.16 29.74 7.52
N GLY A 123 9.29 30.62 8.02
CA GLY A 123 9.04 30.74 9.45
C GLY A 123 8.56 29.42 10.03
N ASN A 124 8.83 29.22 11.32
CA ASN A 124 8.24 28.12 12.08
C ASN A 124 6.72 28.15 11.92
N VAL A 125 6.11 26.97 11.92
CA VAL A 125 4.66 26.84 11.87
C VAL A 125 4.08 27.51 13.10
N PRO A 126 3.19 28.49 12.95
CA PRO A 126 2.48 29.00 14.10
C PRO A 126 1.58 27.89 14.66
N GLY A 127 1.52 27.76 16.00
CA GLY A 127 0.83 26.64 16.68
C GLY A 127 -0.67 26.54 16.36
N ASP A 128 -1.26 27.57 15.77
CA ASP A 128 -2.61 27.61 15.24
C ASP A 128 -2.80 26.75 13.99
N ALA A 129 -1.77 26.46 13.19
CA ALA A 129 -1.90 25.65 11.97
C ALA A 129 -2.25 24.19 12.27
N VAL A 130 -1.67 23.61 13.33
CA VAL A 130 -2.05 22.26 13.81
C VAL A 130 -3.51 22.26 14.26
N ALA A 131 -3.91 23.26 15.05
CA ALA A 131 -5.28 23.40 15.52
C ALA A 131 -6.27 23.67 14.36
N ALA A 132 -5.86 24.41 13.33
CA ALA A 132 -6.66 24.66 12.14
C ALA A 132 -6.87 23.37 11.35
N PHE A 133 -5.81 22.61 11.08
CA PHE A 133 -5.90 21.32 10.39
C PHE A 133 -6.82 20.34 11.14
N LEU A 134 -6.65 20.19 12.47
CA LEU A 134 -7.48 19.29 13.26
C LEU A 134 -8.97 19.72 13.29
N ARG A 135 -9.26 21.02 13.29
CA ARG A 135 -10.64 21.54 13.20
C ARG A 135 -11.25 21.28 11.82
N GLU A 136 -10.48 21.50 10.76
CA GLU A 136 -10.91 21.22 9.38
C GLU A 136 -11.21 19.73 9.22
N GLU A 137 -10.32 18.88 9.72
CA GLU A 137 -10.51 17.43 9.68
C GLU A 137 -11.73 16.98 10.48
N ALA A 138 -11.92 17.50 11.70
CA ALA A 138 -13.08 17.16 12.52
C ALA A 138 -14.41 17.60 11.87
N GLY A 139 -14.38 18.67 11.08
CA GLY A 139 -15.52 19.14 10.30
C GLY A 139 -15.69 18.44 8.94
N ALA A 140 -14.66 17.74 8.45
CA ALA A 140 -14.74 16.96 7.24
C ALA A 140 -15.53 15.67 7.54
N GLY A 141 -16.70 15.51 6.91
CA GLY A 141 -17.46 14.25 6.97
C GLY A 141 -16.64 13.05 6.46
N THR A 142 -17.27 11.89 6.26
CA THR A 142 -16.50 10.65 6.01
C THR A 142 -15.96 10.48 4.59
N ASP A 143 -16.53 11.14 3.57
CA ASP A 143 -16.24 10.82 2.16
C ASP A 143 -16.15 12.03 1.20
N GLY A 144 -16.09 13.26 1.71
CA GLY A 144 -15.99 14.48 0.88
C GLY A 144 -14.56 14.84 0.45
N ALA A 145 -14.40 15.81 -0.46
CA ALA A 145 -13.09 16.31 -0.90
C ALA A 145 -12.19 16.78 0.26
N ALA A 146 -12.78 17.44 1.27
CA ALA A 146 -12.07 17.83 2.50
C ALA A 146 -11.54 16.63 3.28
N ALA A 147 -12.32 15.53 3.34
CA ALA A 147 -11.90 14.29 3.99
C ALA A 147 -10.74 13.65 3.22
N VAL A 148 -10.84 13.56 1.90
CA VAL A 148 -9.76 13.05 1.04
C VAL A 148 -8.49 13.90 1.20
N ARG A 149 -8.61 15.24 1.19
CA ARG A 149 -7.50 16.17 1.41
C ARG A 149 -6.84 15.96 2.77
N ALA A 150 -7.62 15.86 3.85
CA ALA A 150 -7.08 15.58 5.18
C ALA A 150 -6.32 14.24 5.23
N GLN A 151 -6.83 13.22 4.53
CA GLN A 151 -6.15 11.93 4.46
C GLN A 151 -4.89 11.96 3.58
N HIS A 152 -4.84 12.79 2.54
CA HIS A 152 -3.59 13.06 1.80
C HIS A 152 -2.54 13.66 2.73
N VAL A 153 -2.90 14.66 3.55
CA VAL A 153 -1.99 15.23 4.57
C VAL A 153 -1.46 14.15 5.50
N ARG A 154 -2.33 13.28 6.02
CA ARG A 154 -1.95 12.18 6.91
C ARG A 154 -1.06 11.13 6.24
N ALA A 155 -1.24 10.87 4.95
CA ALA A 155 -0.41 9.94 4.19
C ALA A 155 1.02 10.46 4.06
N TRP A 156 1.20 11.74 3.71
CA TRP A 156 2.52 12.35 3.60
C TRP A 156 3.24 12.42 4.96
N LEU A 157 2.54 12.82 6.03
CA LEU A 157 3.10 12.79 7.39
C LEU A 157 3.47 11.37 7.82
N GLY A 158 2.61 10.39 7.56
CA GLY A 158 2.87 8.97 7.86
C GLY A 158 4.07 8.42 7.12
N CYS A 159 4.26 8.77 5.85
CA CYS A 159 5.41 8.34 5.06
C CYS A 159 6.73 8.98 5.53
N ALA A 160 6.69 10.25 5.92
CA ALA A 160 7.87 10.98 6.40
C ALA A 160 8.37 10.46 7.74
N VAL A 161 7.50 10.36 8.75
CA VAL A 161 7.92 10.14 10.15
C VAL A 161 7.25 8.95 10.85
N GLY A 162 6.30 8.27 10.19
CA GLY A 162 5.59 7.14 10.77
C GLY A 162 4.43 7.55 11.70
N PRO A 163 3.54 6.61 12.07
CA PRO A 163 2.33 6.94 12.83
C PRO A 163 2.61 7.51 14.23
N LEU A 164 3.62 6.99 14.95
CA LEU A 164 3.95 7.45 16.30
C LEU A 164 4.45 8.90 16.32
N LEU A 165 5.41 9.26 15.46
CA LEU A 165 5.96 10.61 15.43
C LEU A 165 4.99 11.59 14.80
N ARG A 166 4.12 11.15 13.89
CA ARG A 166 3.01 11.95 13.39
C ARG A 166 2.10 12.44 14.53
N GLU A 167 1.88 11.66 15.58
CA GLU A 167 1.11 12.12 16.75
C GLU A 167 1.79 13.30 17.45
N VAL A 168 3.13 13.32 17.55
CA VAL A 168 3.87 14.48 18.06
C VAL A 168 3.58 15.71 17.21
N VAL A 169 3.69 15.57 15.88
CA VAL A 169 3.46 16.67 14.91
C VAL A 169 2.04 17.22 15.00
N LEU A 170 1.07 16.34 15.26
CA LEU A 170 -0.35 16.69 15.35
C LEU A 170 -0.81 17.01 16.77
N THR A 171 0.11 17.20 17.73
CA THR A 171 -0.27 17.56 19.10
C THR A 171 -0.35 19.09 19.25
N PRO A 172 -1.53 19.68 19.50
CA PRO A 172 -1.67 21.12 19.67
C PRO A 172 -1.11 21.60 21.03
N GLY A 173 -0.51 22.80 21.06
CA GLY A 173 -0.39 23.60 22.30
C GLY A 173 0.54 23.11 23.42
N ASN A 174 1.41 22.12 23.19
CA ASN A 174 2.40 21.70 24.19
C ASN A 174 3.65 22.60 24.18
N GLY A 175 4.33 22.69 25.33
CA GLY A 175 5.65 23.33 25.43
C GLY A 175 6.69 22.62 24.55
N HIS A 176 7.54 23.41 23.89
CA HIS A 176 8.56 22.93 22.93
C HIS A 176 9.37 21.74 23.47
N ASP A 177 9.93 21.88 24.68
CA ASP A 177 10.75 20.84 25.32
C ASP A 177 10.00 19.52 25.56
N ALA A 178 8.71 19.60 25.92
CA ALA A 178 7.90 18.41 26.18
C ALA A 178 7.67 17.60 24.89
N LEU A 179 7.44 18.30 23.77
CA LEU A 179 7.31 17.66 22.46
C LEU A 179 8.64 17.07 21.98
N ALA A 180 9.76 17.77 22.20
CA ALA A 180 11.09 17.26 21.86
C ALA A 180 11.45 16.01 22.67
N ALA A 181 11.18 16.00 23.97
CA ALA A 181 11.35 14.83 24.83
C ALA A 181 10.42 13.67 24.40
N ALA A 182 9.16 13.97 24.06
CA ALA A 182 8.22 12.96 23.56
C ALA A 182 8.65 12.35 22.22
N ALA A 183 9.25 13.14 21.33
CA ALA A 183 9.82 12.65 20.07
C ALA A 183 10.98 11.69 20.32
N ALA A 184 11.95 12.05 21.18
CA ALA A 184 13.06 11.19 21.55
C ALA A 184 12.58 9.87 22.20
N ALA A 185 11.61 9.94 23.12
CA ALA A 185 11.05 8.74 23.75
C ALA A 185 10.31 7.83 22.75
N ARG A 186 9.62 8.40 21.76
CA ARG A 186 8.94 7.62 20.70
C ARG A 186 9.93 6.95 19.75
N LEU A 187 11.06 7.59 19.44
CA LEU A 187 12.15 6.97 18.66
C LEU A 187 12.75 5.74 19.36
N GLU A 188 12.76 5.72 20.69
CA GLU A 188 13.25 4.60 21.48
C GLU A 188 12.25 3.43 21.57
N THR A 189 10.96 3.71 21.38
CA THR A 189 9.87 2.74 21.60
C THR A 189 10.07 1.40 20.87
N PRO A 190 10.51 1.34 19.59
CA PRO A 190 10.76 0.07 18.90
C PRO A 190 11.74 -0.87 19.62
N ARG A 191 12.67 -0.32 20.42
CA ARG A 191 13.68 -1.12 21.16
C ARG A 191 13.10 -1.87 22.35
N ARG A 192 11.90 -1.48 22.79
CA ARG A 192 11.16 -2.19 23.86
C ARG A 192 10.59 -3.52 23.36
N VAL A 193 10.65 -3.77 22.05
CA VAL A 193 10.23 -5.04 21.43
C VAL A 193 11.44 -5.95 21.30
N ASN A 194 11.33 -7.15 21.84
CA ASN A 194 12.27 -8.23 21.55
C ASN A 194 12.07 -8.67 20.09
N LEU A 195 13.03 -8.32 19.22
CA LEU A 195 13.00 -8.77 17.84
C LEU A 195 13.10 -10.30 17.80
N PRO A 196 12.36 -10.98 16.90
CA PRO A 196 12.61 -12.39 16.61
C PRO A 196 14.08 -12.63 16.27
N VAL A 197 14.63 -13.80 16.61
CA VAL A 197 16.06 -14.12 16.40
C VAL A 197 16.50 -13.86 14.96
N SER A 198 15.65 -14.22 13.98
CA SER A 198 15.88 -13.99 12.56
C SER A 198 15.95 -12.49 12.19
N TRP A 199 15.20 -11.63 12.87
CA TRP A 199 15.25 -10.18 12.67
C TRP A 199 16.44 -9.57 13.40
N ALA A 200 16.74 -10.03 14.61
CA ALA A 200 17.86 -9.54 15.41
C ALA A 200 19.20 -9.77 14.70
N SER A 201 19.39 -10.92 14.05
CA SER A 201 20.60 -11.23 13.28
C SER A 201 20.76 -10.37 12.02
N ALA A 202 19.65 -9.93 11.42
CA ALA A 202 19.62 -9.10 10.22
C ALA A 202 19.64 -7.58 10.51
N ASN A 203 19.36 -7.15 11.74
CA ASN A 203 19.17 -5.74 12.11
C ASN A 203 20.50 -4.98 12.34
N GLN A 204 21.33 -4.88 11.30
CA GLN A 204 22.67 -4.28 11.38
C GLN A 204 22.62 -2.74 11.47
N PHE A 205 21.69 -2.12 10.75
CA PHE A 205 21.54 -0.68 10.62
C PHE A 205 20.17 -0.21 11.10
N ALA A 206 19.65 -0.84 12.16
CA ALA A 206 18.35 -0.53 12.76
C ALA A 206 17.13 -0.64 11.79
N GLU A 207 17.28 -1.31 10.64
CA GLU A 207 16.20 -1.45 9.64
C GLU A 207 14.93 -2.08 10.22
N LYS A 208 15.06 -3.05 11.13
CA LYS A 208 13.90 -3.71 11.75
C LYS A 208 13.25 -2.81 12.80
N TYR A 209 14.03 -1.97 13.46
CA TYR A 209 13.47 -0.95 14.36
C TYR A 209 12.76 0.15 13.57
N LEU A 210 13.26 0.53 12.39
CA LEU A 210 12.55 1.43 11.48
C LEU A 210 11.27 0.77 10.96
N ASP A 211 11.31 -0.49 10.54
CA ASP A 211 10.09 -1.22 10.14
C ASP A 211 9.04 -1.20 11.26
N LEU A 212 9.44 -1.45 12.51
CA LEU A 212 8.53 -1.33 13.65
C LEU A 212 8.04 0.10 13.85
N LEU A 213 8.92 1.10 13.83
CA LEU A 213 8.57 2.52 14.04
C LEU A 213 7.51 3.02 13.05
N TYR A 214 7.66 2.66 11.77
CA TYR A 214 6.74 3.08 10.71
C TYR A 214 5.43 2.29 10.68
N ASN A 215 5.31 1.24 11.50
CA ASN A 215 4.10 0.41 11.57
C ASN A 215 3.45 0.38 12.96
N LEU A 216 4.12 0.88 14.00
CA LEU A 216 3.59 0.96 15.35
C LEU A 216 2.50 2.01 15.46
N ARG A 217 1.39 1.66 16.11
CA ARG A 217 0.22 2.52 16.27
C ARG A 217 -0.18 2.63 17.73
N THR A 218 -0.86 3.71 18.07
CA THR A 218 -1.57 3.84 19.35
C THR A 218 -3.03 3.42 19.13
N SER A 219 -3.54 2.50 19.94
CA SER A 219 -4.95 2.11 19.95
C SER A 219 -5.81 3.19 20.62
N ALA A 220 -7.13 3.10 20.45
CA ALA A 220 -8.08 4.09 20.98
C ALA A 220 -8.05 4.23 22.51
N ASP A 221 -7.60 3.20 23.23
CA ASP A 221 -7.39 3.18 24.68
C ASP A 221 -5.99 3.67 25.10
N GLY A 222 -5.20 4.21 24.17
CA GLY A 222 -3.87 4.76 24.42
C GLY A 222 -2.74 3.74 24.52
N ARG A 223 -3.01 2.45 24.30
CA ARG A 223 -1.98 1.40 24.31
C ARG A 223 -1.23 1.33 22.98
N LEU A 224 -0.01 0.79 23.01
CA LEU A 224 0.73 0.50 21.79
C LEU A 224 0.20 -0.78 21.14
N ALA A 225 -0.26 -0.66 19.91
CA ALA A 225 -0.61 -1.77 19.04
C ALA A 225 0.60 -2.13 18.19
N PHE A 226 1.30 -3.19 18.61
CA PHE A 226 2.43 -3.74 17.85
C PHE A 226 1.93 -4.39 16.56
N PRO A 227 2.56 -4.09 15.41
CA PRO A 227 2.22 -4.79 14.18
C PRO A 227 2.59 -6.26 14.34
N ASP A 228 1.76 -7.16 13.83
CA ASP A 228 2.23 -8.52 13.59
C ASP A 228 3.36 -8.44 12.56
N ALA A 229 4.52 -9.01 12.89
CA ALA A 229 5.65 -9.08 11.97
C ALA A 229 5.25 -9.82 10.67
N ALA A 230 4.27 -10.73 10.75
CA ALA A 230 3.68 -11.40 9.61
C ALA A 230 2.76 -10.49 8.79
N ASP A 231 2.32 -9.33 9.27
CA ASP A 231 1.47 -8.37 8.54
C ASP A 231 2.27 -7.25 7.86
N VAL A 232 3.53 -7.07 8.24
CA VAL A 232 4.45 -6.13 7.58
C VAL A 232 4.99 -6.77 6.29
N ARG A 233 4.56 -6.24 5.14
CA ARG A 233 4.91 -6.70 3.79
C ARG A 233 5.87 -5.72 3.17
N THR A 234 7.13 -6.14 2.93
CA THR A 234 8.19 -5.25 2.43
C THR A 234 8.25 -3.93 3.22
N GLY A 235 8.15 -3.97 4.56
CA GLY A 235 8.15 -2.78 5.44
C GLY A 235 6.85 -1.99 5.49
N GLN A 236 5.84 -2.38 4.71
CA GLN A 236 4.53 -1.78 4.73
C GLN A 236 3.56 -2.65 5.53
N GLY A 237 3.12 -2.17 6.68
CA GLY A 237 2.00 -2.73 7.44
C GLY A 237 0.65 -2.24 6.92
N GLU A 238 -0.43 -2.72 7.53
CA GLU A 238 -1.82 -2.48 7.12
C GLU A 238 -2.17 -0.99 6.92
N GLY A 239 -1.48 -0.07 7.60
CA GLY A 239 -1.69 1.36 7.46
C GLY A 239 -1.38 1.94 6.09
N TRP A 240 -0.45 1.33 5.36
CA TRP A 240 -0.11 1.77 4.00
C TRP A 240 -1.29 1.60 3.05
N ARG A 241 -2.13 0.57 3.25
CA ARG A 241 -3.36 0.38 2.47
C ARG A 241 -4.28 1.60 2.54
N GLU A 242 -4.42 2.20 3.73
CA GLU A 242 -5.23 3.41 3.91
C GLU A 242 -4.64 4.56 3.09
N HIS A 243 -3.32 4.78 3.17
CA HIS A 243 -2.63 5.80 2.39
C HIS A 243 -2.84 5.61 0.88
N TRP A 244 -2.62 4.40 0.37
CA TRP A 244 -2.82 4.09 -1.05
C TRP A 244 -4.27 4.32 -1.49
N THR A 245 -5.23 3.89 -0.68
CA THR A 245 -6.66 4.08 -0.97
C THR A 245 -6.99 5.57 -1.12
N TRP A 246 -6.55 6.41 -0.18
CA TRP A 246 -6.85 7.85 -0.22
C TRP A 246 -6.09 8.60 -1.31
N LEU A 247 -4.81 8.29 -1.53
CA LEU A 247 -4.00 8.89 -2.60
C LEU A 247 -4.51 8.54 -4.00
N SER A 248 -5.25 7.43 -4.13
CA SER A 248 -5.86 6.99 -5.39
C SER A 248 -7.28 7.52 -5.61
N ARG A 249 -7.87 8.22 -4.64
CA ARG A 249 -9.17 8.87 -4.84
C ARG A 249 -9.00 10.12 -5.70
N ASP A 250 -10.02 10.41 -6.51
CA ASP A 250 -10.03 11.60 -7.34
C ASP A 250 -10.14 12.86 -6.48
N LEU A 251 -9.22 13.78 -6.74
CA LEU A 251 -9.09 15.07 -6.07
C LEU A 251 -8.57 16.08 -7.11
N GLY A 252 -9.02 17.34 -7.08
CA GLY A 252 -8.53 18.34 -8.03
C GLY A 252 -7.05 18.68 -7.81
N LEU A 253 -6.34 19.15 -8.84
CA LEU A 253 -4.93 19.58 -8.71
C LEU A 253 -4.75 20.65 -7.61
N GLY A 254 -5.72 21.56 -7.47
CA GLY A 254 -5.71 22.59 -6.43
C GLY A 254 -5.79 22.02 -5.01
N ASP A 255 -6.69 21.06 -4.79
CA ASP A 255 -6.85 20.38 -3.50
C ASP A 255 -5.64 19.50 -3.16
N VAL A 256 -5.05 18.82 -4.16
CA VAL A 256 -3.79 18.08 -3.98
C VAL A 256 -2.67 19.05 -3.57
N ARG A 257 -2.55 20.20 -4.26
CA ARG A 257 -1.58 21.24 -3.91
C ARG A 257 -1.78 21.76 -2.49
N GLU A 258 -3.03 22.03 -2.10
CA GLU A 258 -3.36 22.46 -0.75
C GLU A 258 -3.00 21.40 0.30
N ALA A 259 -3.30 20.12 0.04
CA ALA A 259 -2.88 19.02 0.91
C ALA A 259 -1.36 19.00 1.11
N LEU A 260 -0.58 19.16 0.03
CA LEU A 260 0.88 19.18 0.06
C LEU A 260 1.40 20.37 0.85
N ARG A 261 0.85 21.56 0.63
CA ARG A 261 1.22 22.78 1.37
C ARG A 261 0.92 22.64 2.85
N THR A 262 -0.25 22.10 3.21
CA THR A 262 -0.61 21.85 4.61
C THR A 262 0.31 20.82 5.25
N ALA A 263 0.58 19.69 4.57
CA ALA A 263 1.52 18.69 5.05
C ALA A 263 2.93 19.25 5.22
N ALA A 264 3.46 19.97 4.23
CA ALA A 264 4.78 20.59 4.27
C ALA A 264 4.90 21.64 5.38
N ARG A 265 3.84 22.41 5.63
CA ARG A 265 3.76 23.30 6.79
C ARG A 265 3.82 22.48 8.06
N LEU A 266 2.89 21.58 8.31
CA LEU A 266 2.87 20.75 9.53
C LEU A 266 4.20 20.02 9.78
N MET A 267 4.89 19.61 8.72
CA MET A 267 6.22 19.03 8.82
C MET A 267 7.26 19.99 9.40
N ARG A 268 7.21 21.32 9.18
CA ARG A 268 8.12 22.30 9.82
C ARG A 268 7.91 22.37 11.34
N HIS A 269 8.42 21.35 12.04
CA HIS A 269 8.13 21.06 13.43
C HIS A 269 9.42 21.06 14.25
N PRO A 270 9.88 22.23 14.77
CA PRO A 270 11.14 22.36 15.50
C PRO A 270 11.33 21.36 16.65
N PRO A 271 10.32 21.06 17.49
CA PRO A 271 10.51 20.06 18.56
C PRO A 271 10.84 18.66 18.04
N LEU A 272 10.37 18.29 16.85
CA LEU A 272 10.68 16.98 16.28
C LEU A 272 12.13 16.93 15.80
N VAL A 273 12.60 18.01 15.17
CA VAL A 273 14.02 18.16 14.80
C VAL A 273 14.91 18.10 16.03
N GLU A 274 14.55 18.83 17.09
CA GLU A 274 15.31 18.80 18.34
C GLU A 274 15.34 17.40 18.96
N GLY A 275 14.20 16.69 19.00
CA GLY A 275 14.16 15.31 19.46
C GLY A 275 15.05 14.37 18.64
N LEU A 276 15.14 14.56 17.32
CA LEU A 276 16.05 13.81 16.44
C LEU A 276 17.52 14.16 16.74
N LEU A 277 17.87 15.44 16.88
CA LEU A 277 19.23 15.88 17.19
C LEU A 277 19.70 15.34 18.54
N ARG A 278 18.89 15.50 19.60
CA ARG A 278 19.15 14.93 20.94
C ARG A 278 19.41 13.41 20.86
N THR A 279 18.74 12.73 19.94
CA THR A 279 18.86 11.29 19.74
C THR A 279 20.12 10.90 18.96
N VAL A 280 20.48 11.66 17.92
CA VAL A 280 21.71 11.44 17.14
C VAL A 280 22.96 11.74 17.95
N GLU A 281 22.91 12.77 18.79
CA GLU A 281 24.01 13.19 19.67
C GLU A 281 24.15 12.31 20.92
N ALA A 282 23.13 11.50 21.24
CA ALA A 282 23.21 10.53 22.32
C ALA A 282 24.30 9.49 22.02
N GLN A 283 25.00 9.02 23.06
CA GLN A 283 26.03 7.98 22.94
C GLN A 283 25.49 6.59 22.53
N ASP A 284 24.22 6.49 22.12
CA ASP A 284 23.60 5.26 21.64
C ASP A 284 23.55 5.24 20.11
N ARG A 285 24.55 4.58 19.51
CA ARG A 285 24.68 4.47 18.05
C ARG A 285 23.46 3.86 17.36
N ARG A 286 22.79 2.88 17.98
CA ARG A 286 21.63 2.21 17.34
C ARG A 286 20.41 3.10 17.32
N LEU A 287 20.19 3.84 18.40
CA LEU A 287 19.11 4.82 18.46
C LEU A 287 19.38 5.99 17.51
N GLY A 288 20.64 6.44 17.42
CA GLY A 288 21.09 7.42 16.43
C GLY A 288 20.80 6.97 14.99
N MET A 289 21.03 5.69 14.65
CA MET A 289 20.66 5.14 13.34
C MET A 289 19.15 5.19 13.08
N THR A 290 18.29 4.88 14.05
CA THR A 290 16.84 5.04 13.89
C THR A 290 16.46 6.50 13.59
N ALA A 291 17.05 7.46 14.32
CA ALA A 291 16.82 8.89 14.08
C ALA A 291 17.31 9.34 12.69
N LEU A 292 18.47 8.87 12.23
CA LEU A 292 18.98 9.11 10.88
C LEU A 292 18.03 8.57 9.80
N GLY A 293 17.47 7.38 10.00
CA GLY A 293 16.49 6.79 9.07
C GLY A 293 15.24 7.64 8.94
N VAL A 294 14.73 8.19 10.06
CA VAL A 294 13.61 9.13 10.06
C VAL A 294 13.98 10.45 9.36
N ALA A 295 15.15 11.03 9.68
CA ALA A 295 15.62 12.27 9.05
C ALA A 295 15.74 12.11 7.52
N ARG A 296 16.34 11.01 7.06
CA ARG A 296 16.43 10.67 5.64
C ARG A 296 15.06 10.55 4.98
N ARG A 297 14.13 9.76 5.54
CA ARG A 297 12.79 9.61 4.97
C ARG A 297 12.02 10.92 4.92
N TRP A 298 12.19 11.77 5.93
CA TRP A 298 11.55 13.08 5.98
C TRP A 298 12.08 14.01 4.88
N LEU A 299 13.41 14.10 4.69
CA LEU A 299 14.04 14.87 3.60
C LEU A 299 13.56 14.38 2.22
N LEU A 300 13.62 13.07 1.97
CA LEU A 300 13.18 12.49 0.69
C LEU A 300 11.68 12.69 0.45
N THR A 301 10.87 12.64 1.50
CA THR A 301 9.42 12.89 1.41
C THR A 301 9.14 14.32 0.98
N LEU A 302 9.79 15.30 1.60
CA LEU A 302 9.65 16.71 1.22
C LEU A 302 10.15 16.98 -0.20
N LYS A 303 11.19 16.28 -0.66
CA LYS A 303 11.69 16.35 -2.05
C LYS A 303 10.67 15.83 -3.07
N ALA A 304 10.07 14.67 -2.81
CA ALA A 304 8.99 14.13 -3.64
C ALA A 304 7.75 15.05 -3.64
N MET A 305 7.38 15.59 -2.46
CA MET A 305 6.28 16.54 -2.32
C MET A 305 6.55 17.85 -3.07
N ALA A 306 7.77 18.38 -3.03
CA ALA A 306 8.16 19.57 -3.77
C ALA A 306 7.96 19.38 -5.28
N TRP A 307 8.37 18.23 -5.80
CA TRP A 307 8.15 17.93 -7.22
C TRP A 307 6.67 17.83 -7.54
N LEU A 308 5.91 17.17 -6.68
CA LEU A 308 4.47 17.00 -6.89
C LEU A 308 3.73 18.34 -6.82
N GLU A 309 4.10 19.21 -5.88
CA GLU A 309 3.55 20.56 -5.76
C GLU A 309 3.80 21.37 -7.04
N ASP A 310 5.01 21.31 -7.60
CA ASP A 310 5.33 21.93 -8.90
C ASP A 310 4.54 21.28 -10.05
N ALA A 311 4.46 19.95 -10.09
CA ALA A 311 3.76 19.19 -11.11
C ALA A 311 2.25 19.51 -11.13
N THR A 312 1.66 19.89 -9.99
CA THR A 312 0.25 20.32 -9.97
C THR A 312 0.01 21.64 -10.70
N ALA A 313 1.04 22.42 -11.01
CA ALA A 313 0.94 23.66 -11.78
C ALA A 313 1.07 23.44 -13.29
N HIS A 314 1.39 22.21 -13.72
CA HIS A 314 1.39 21.83 -15.11
C HIS A 314 -0.01 21.49 -15.59
N GLU A 315 -0.31 21.85 -16.84
CA GLU A 315 -1.53 21.42 -17.52
C GLU A 315 -1.31 20.00 -18.07
N TRP A 316 -2.12 19.06 -17.59
CA TRP A 316 -2.05 17.66 -17.99
C TRP A 316 -3.23 17.31 -18.90
N GLU A 317 -2.95 16.65 -20.02
CA GLU A 317 -3.94 16.17 -20.97
C GLU A 317 -4.49 14.79 -20.58
N HIS A 318 -3.62 13.88 -20.11
CA HIS A 318 -4.00 12.50 -19.82
C HIS A 318 -3.74 12.10 -18.36
N VAL A 319 -2.65 12.58 -17.77
CA VAL A 319 -2.25 12.31 -16.39
C VAL A 319 -3.21 12.99 -15.41
N ARG A 320 -3.70 12.23 -14.44
CA ARG A 320 -4.65 12.72 -13.43
C ARG A 320 -3.94 13.07 -12.12
N PRO A 321 -4.57 13.85 -11.23
CA PRO A 321 -3.96 14.22 -9.95
C PRO A 321 -3.54 13.01 -9.09
N ARG A 322 -4.39 11.97 -9.05
CA ARG A 322 -4.08 10.70 -8.36
C ARG A 322 -2.89 9.95 -8.96
N ASP A 323 -2.67 10.09 -10.26
CA ASP A 323 -1.53 9.47 -10.95
C ASP A 323 -0.23 10.10 -10.47
N LEU A 324 -0.19 11.44 -10.38
CA LEU A 324 0.95 12.19 -9.85
C LEU A 324 1.22 11.87 -8.38
N ALA A 325 0.17 11.83 -7.55
CA ALA A 325 0.28 11.53 -6.13
C ALA A 325 0.83 10.12 -5.90
N CYS A 326 0.29 9.11 -6.59
CA CYS A 326 0.77 7.74 -6.51
C CYS A 326 2.18 7.59 -7.05
N PHE A 327 2.56 8.28 -8.13
CA PHE A 327 3.93 8.25 -8.67
C PHE A 327 4.96 8.79 -7.67
N ALA A 328 4.72 9.96 -7.09
CA ALA A 328 5.61 10.55 -6.10
C ALA A 328 5.70 9.70 -4.82
N PHE A 329 4.55 9.20 -4.33
CA PHE A 329 4.51 8.40 -3.11
C PHE A 329 5.20 7.03 -3.27
N ASN A 330 5.09 6.39 -4.45
CA ASN A 330 5.78 5.13 -4.76
C ASN A 330 7.30 5.23 -4.69
N ALA A 331 7.89 6.39 -4.97
CA ALA A 331 9.33 6.56 -4.84
C ALA A 331 9.84 6.35 -3.41
N LEU A 332 8.99 6.60 -2.41
CA LEU A 332 9.28 6.52 -0.98
C LEU A 332 8.91 5.17 -0.34
N LYS A 333 8.31 4.29 -1.13
CA LYS A 333 7.91 2.96 -0.69
C LYS A 333 9.16 2.16 -0.30
N PRO A 334 9.21 1.59 0.92
CA PRO A 334 10.24 0.59 1.22
C PRO A 334 9.98 -0.62 0.32
N ASP A 335 10.89 -0.89 -0.62
CA ASP A 335 10.74 -1.99 -1.56
C ASP A 335 12.06 -2.73 -1.76
N TRP A 336 11.98 -4.05 -1.83
CA TRP A 336 13.13 -4.92 -2.04
C TRP A 336 12.77 -6.14 -2.90
N PRO A 337 13.57 -6.46 -3.94
CA PRO A 337 14.66 -5.67 -4.49
C PRO A 337 14.18 -4.37 -5.15
N ARG A 338 14.93 -3.28 -4.93
CA ARG A 338 14.66 -2.02 -5.64
C ARG A 338 14.87 -2.24 -7.14
N ARG A 339 13.83 -1.94 -7.92
CA ARG A 339 13.84 -2.14 -9.37
C ARG A 339 14.75 -1.10 -10.04
N VAL A 340 15.56 -1.55 -10.99
CA VAL A 340 16.48 -0.70 -11.75
C VAL A 340 15.82 -0.22 -13.05
N LEU A 341 15.06 -1.09 -13.70
CA LEU A 341 14.35 -0.81 -14.96
C LEU A 341 12.83 -0.88 -14.74
N GLY A 342 12.10 0.17 -15.10
CA GLY A 342 10.65 0.13 -15.25
C GLY A 342 10.27 0.02 -16.73
N ILE A 343 9.57 -1.04 -17.14
CA ILE A 343 9.28 -1.31 -18.55
C ILE A 343 7.81 -0.99 -18.86
N SER A 344 7.62 0.19 -19.45
CA SER A 344 6.34 0.63 -20.01
C SER A 344 6.13 0.00 -21.38
N HIS A 345 4.98 -0.65 -21.58
CA HIS A 345 4.65 -1.33 -22.82
C HIS A 345 3.13 -1.51 -22.95
N ARG A 346 2.67 -1.66 -24.20
CA ARG A 346 1.30 -2.10 -24.44
C ARG A 346 1.22 -3.62 -24.35
N SER A 347 0.53 -4.10 -23.31
CA SER A 347 0.44 -5.53 -22.98
C SER A 347 0.07 -6.44 -24.18
N ILE A 348 -0.93 -6.08 -24.98
CA ILE A 348 -1.35 -6.94 -26.11
C ILE A 348 -0.30 -7.05 -27.24
N ASP A 349 0.61 -6.07 -27.37
CA ASP A 349 1.59 -6.07 -28.47
C ASP A 349 2.93 -6.69 -28.05
N THR A 350 3.37 -6.40 -26.82
CA THR A 350 4.78 -6.60 -26.43
C THR A 350 4.94 -7.75 -25.43
N LYS A 351 3.91 -8.08 -24.65
CA LYS A 351 4.04 -8.96 -23.47
C LYS A 351 4.48 -10.38 -23.82
N SER A 352 4.05 -10.91 -24.97
CA SER A 352 4.51 -12.23 -25.44
C SER A 352 5.97 -12.25 -25.90
N ALA A 353 6.51 -11.13 -26.38
CA ALA A 353 7.93 -11.05 -26.71
C ALA A 353 8.76 -10.87 -25.43
N LEU A 354 8.30 -10.00 -24.53
CA LEU A 354 8.94 -9.77 -23.24
C LEU A 354 8.99 -11.04 -22.39
N SER A 355 7.94 -11.87 -22.41
CA SER A 355 7.92 -13.14 -21.65
C SER A 355 8.91 -14.20 -22.11
N ARG A 356 9.57 -13.98 -23.26
CA ARG A 356 10.62 -14.86 -23.80
C ARG A 356 12.03 -14.39 -23.43
N THR A 357 12.17 -13.26 -22.74
CA THR A 357 13.45 -12.73 -22.29
C THR A 357 13.64 -12.93 -20.79
N ASP A 358 14.89 -12.91 -20.35
CA ASP A 358 15.30 -12.95 -18.94
C ASP A 358 14.79 -11.72 -18.17
N LEU A 359 14.49 -10.61 -18.86
CA LEU A 359 13.91 -9.40 -18.27
C LEU A 359 12.57 -9.67 -17.58
N TRP A 360 11.72 -10.53 -18.15
CA TRP A 360 10.45 -10.95 -17.55
C TRP A 360 10.64 -11.50 -16.15
N SER A 361 11.75 -12.22 -15.98
CA SER A 361 12.07 -12.98 -14.80
C SER A 361 13.07 -12.26 -13.87
N SER A 362 13.46 -11.04 -14.20
CA SER A 362 14.45 -10.28 -13.45
C SER A 362 13.81 -9.56 -12.26
N GLY A 363 14.31 -9.80 -11.04
CA GLY A 363 13.94 -9.01 -9.86
C GLY A 363 14.45 -7.56 -9.90
N ARG A 364 15.21 -7.19 -10.92
CA ARG A 364 15.66 -5.80 -11.17
C ARG A 364 14.76 -5.07 -12.18
N CYS A 365 13.80 -5.76 -12.79
CA CYS A 365 12.84 -5.17 -13.71
C CYS A 365 11.46 -5.07 -13.07
N ALA A 366 10.76 -3.97 -13.31
CA ALA A 366 9.36 -3.78 -12.98
C ALA A 366 8.54 -3.91 -14.27
N ILE A 367 7.68 -4.92 -14.32
CA ILE A 367 6.74 -5.19 -15.40
C ILE A 367 5.39 -5.43 -14.73
N ASP A 368 4.31 -4.84 -15.26
CA ASP A 368 2.95 -4.97 -14.71
C ASP A 368 2.53 -6.43 -14.44
N ALA A 369 3.03 -7.38 -15.23
CA ALA A 369 2.72 -8.81 -15.15
C ALA A 369 3.41 -9.56 -14.00
N THR A 370 4.53 -9.02 -13.49
CA THR A 370 5.41 -9.67 -12.51
C THR A 370 5.68 -8.81 -11.29
N TYR A 371 5.14 -7.58 -11.26
CA TYR A 371 5.14 -6.72 -10.09
C TYR A 371 4.14 -7.24 -9.06
N VAL A 372 4.60 -7.42 -7.82
CA VAL A 372 3.80 -7.93 -6.71
C VAL A 372 3.46 -6.74 -5.80
N PRO A 373 2.23 -6.20 -5.83
CA PRO A 373 1.85 -5.11 -4.96
C PRO A 373 1.74 -5.60 -3.52
N SER A 374 2.29 -4.81 -2.59
CA SER A 374 2.23 -5.06 -1.15
C SER A 374 0.94 -4.53 -0.56
N TRP A 375 0.58 -3.26 -0.79
CA TRP A 375 -0.70 -2.66 -0.36
C TRP A 375 -1.25 -1.65 -1.36
N GLU A 376 -0.54 -1.46 -2.48
CA GLU A 376 -0.88 -0.52 -3.52
C GLU A 376 -2.27 -0.81 -4.09
N THR A 377 -2.96 0.25 -4.49
CA THR A 377 -4.12 0.20 -5.38
C THR A 377 -3.70 -0.15 -6.81
N ASN A 378 -4.63 -0.27 -7.77
CA ASN A 378 -4.26 -0.42 -9.18
C ASN A 378 -3.43 0.76 -9.68
N THR A 379 -3.87 1.98 -9.37
CA THR A 379 -3.15 3.22 -9.73
C THR A 379 -1.78 3.24 -9.05
N GLY A 380 -1.71 2.88 -7.77
CA GLY A 380 -0.46 2.74 -7.03
C GLY A 380 0.48 1.70 -7.65
N MET A 381 -0.04 0.53 -8.04
CA MET A 381 0.74 -0.56 -8.64
C MET A 381 1.38 -0.14 -9.97
N VAL A 382 0.61 0.47 -10.87
CA VAL A 382 1.10 0.92 -12.18
C VAL A 382 2.21 1.95 -12.01
N TRP A 383 2.01 2.95 -11.15
CA TRP A 383 3.05 3.95 -10.91
C TRP A 383 4.22 3.43 -10.07
N GLY A 384 4.02 2.37 -9.29
CA GLY A 384 5.08 1.64 -8.58
C GLY A 384 6.11 1.02 -9.51
N LEU A 385 5.73 0.73 -10.76
CA LEU A 385 6.68 0.27 -11.80
C LEU A 385 7.75 1.30 -12.14
N PHE A 386 7.46 2.59 -11.93
CA PHE A 386 8.28 3.68 -12.44
C PHE A 386 8.76 4.63 -11.34
N GLY A 387 8.00 4.82 -10.25
CA GLY A 387 8.25 5.85 -9.25
C GLY A 387 9.69 5.85 -8.73
N ALA A 388 10.20 4.67 -8.37
CA ALA A 388 11.52 4.49 -7.76
C ALA A 388 12.63 4.04 -8.72
N THR A 389 12.33 3.82 -10.01
CA THR A 389 13.28 3.19 -10.96
C THR A 389 14.24 4.21 -11.59
N PRO A 390 15.56 3.98 -11.51
CA PRO A 390 16.58 4.80 -12.17
C PRO A 390 16.50 4.86 -13.70
N ALA A 391 15.92 3.87 -14.36
CA ALA A 391 15.64 3.92 -15.79
C ALA A 391 14.19 3.52 -16.10
N ILE A 392 13.53 4.29 -16.96
CA ILE A 392 12.24 3.96 -17.56
C ILE A 392 12.46 3.62 -19.03
N VAL A 393 12.05 2.42 -19.41
CA VAL A 393 12.08 1.95 -20.80
C VAL A 393 10.66 1.99 -21.35
N ARG A 394 10.44 2.72 -22.44
CA ARG A 394 9.16 2.77 -23.15
C ARG A 394 9.29 1.97 -24.45
N VAL A 395 8.60 0.83 -24.52
CA VAL A 395 8.60 -0.01 -25.71
C VAL A 395 7.45 0.39 -26.64
N ARG A 396 7.74 1.28 -27.59
CA ARG A 396 6.78 1.93 -28.50
C ARG A 396 6.38 1.00 -29.65
N SER A 397 5.50 0.04 -29.38
CA SER A 397 4.82 -0.73 -30.44
C SER A 397 3.90 0.16 -31.29
N ALA A 398 3.50 -0.31 -32.47
CA ALA A 398 2.59 0.43 -33.36
C ALA A 398 1.24 0.79 -32.71
N GLY A 399 0.78 -0.01 -31.73
CA GLY A 399 -0.45 0.24 -30.99
C GLY A 399 -0.26 1.00 -29.68
N TYR A 400 0.96 1.41 -29.30
CA TYR A 400 1.29 1.92 -27.97
C TYR A 400 0.33 3.03 -27.50
N GLU A 401 0.10 4.03 -28.33
CA GLU A 401 -0.78 5.18 -28.03
C GLU A 401 -2.27 4.82 -27.93
N LYS A 402 -2.69 3.59 -28.29
CA LYS A 402 -4.08 3.14 -28.10
C LYS A 402 -4.40 2.87 -26.63
N SER A 403 -3.40 2.58 -25.81
CA SER A 403 -3.57 2.35 -24.37
C SER A 403 -3.61 3.68 -23.61
N ALA A 404 -4.64 3.88 -22.78
CA ALA A 404 -4.72 5.07 -21.93
C ALA A 404 -3.56 5.15 -20.92
N TRP A 405 -3.13 4.01 -20.37
CA TRP A 405 -1.97 3.95 -19.48
C TRP A 405 -0.68 4.34 -20.21
N CYS A 406 -0.45 3.83 -21.41
CA CYS A 406 0.75 4.17 -22.18
C CYS A 406 0.81 5.66 -22.54
N ARG A 407 -0.34 6.30 -22.84
CA ARG A 407 -0.43 7.76 -23.05
C ARG A 407 -0.09 8.55 -21.79
N ARG A 408 -0.64 8.16 -20.64
CA ARG A 408 -0.32 8.79 -19.33
C ARG A 408 1.16 8.65 -18.97
N GLU A 409 1.71 7.45 -19.14
CA GLU A 409 3.13 7.17 -18.89
C GLU A 409 4.02 7.97 -19.84
N ALA A 410 3.64 8.10 -21.12
CA ALA A 410 4.37 8.88 -22.11
C ALA A 410 4.37 10.38 -21.78
N GLU A 411 3.23 10.92 -21.37
CA GLU A 411 3.09 12.31 -20.94
C GLU A 411 3.90 12.61 -19.68
N LEU A 412 3.79 11.76 -18.64
CA LEU A 412 4.56 11.94 -17.41
C LEU A 412 6.06 11.86 -17.67
N THR A 413 6.52 10.86 -18.43
CA THR A 413 7.95 10.73 -18.76
C THR A 413 8.46 11.90 -19.61
N HIS A 414 7.64 12.45 -20.50
CA HIS A 414 7.99 13.67 -21.22
C HIS A 414 8.17 14.85 -20.26
N TYR A 415 7.26 15.03 -19.28
CA TYR A 415 7.41 16.04 -18.24
C TYR A 415 8.71 15.87 -17.44
N LEU A 416 9.06 14.64 -17.04
CA LEU A 416 10.32 14.37 -16.31
C LEU A 416 11.57 14.75 -17.14
N VAL A 417 11.52 14.52 -18.46
CA VAL A 417 12.62 14.85 -19.39
C VAL A 417 12.74 16.35 -19.64
N GLU A 418 11.63 17.07 -19.76
CA GLU A 418 11.65 18.49 -20.14
C GLU A 418 11.65 19.45 -18.95
N ARG A 419 11.12 19.04 -17.80
CA ARG A 419 10.84 19.94 -16.67
C ARG A 419 11.62 19.59 -15.41
N ALA A 420 11.24 18.51 -14.73
CA ALA A 420 11.79 18.17 -13.42
C ALA A 420 11.50 16.72 -13.01
N ASP A 421 12.44 16.11 -12.31
CA ASP A 421 12.36 14.78 -11.68
C ASP A 421 12.97 14.85 -10.28
N PHE A 422 12.22 14.38 -9.27
CA PHE A 422 12.69 14.35 -7.88
C PHE A 422 13.82 13.33 -7.66
N LEU A 423 13.92 12.26 -8.45
CA LEU A 423 15.04 11.31 -8.34
C LEU A 423 16.36 11.95 -8.80
N ALA A 424 16.27 12.96 -9.65
CA ALA A 424 17.35 13.55 -10.44
C ALA A 424 18.05 12.52 -11.35
N GLU A 425 18.37 12.93 -12.58
CA GLU A 425 19.27 12.19 -13.46
C GLU A 425 18.84 10.77 -13.87
N ARG A 426 17.55 10.44 -13.75
CA ARG A 426 16.94 9.21 -14.27
C ARG A 426 17.08 9.16 -15.80
N TRP A 427 17.13 7.96 -16.35
CA TRP A 427 17.15 7.75 -17.80
C TRP A 427 15.79 7.31 -18.33
N VAL A 428 15.40 7.87 -19.47
CA VAL A 428 14.23 7.47 -20.25
C VAL A 428 14.72 6.94 -21.60
N LEU A 429 14.41 5.68 -21.91
CA LEU A 429 14.81 5.02 -23.15
C LEU A 429 13.56 4.75 -23.99
N ASP A 430 13.57 5.20 -25.24
CA ASP A 430 12.54 4.85 -26.22
C ASP A 430 13.02 3.75 -27.14
N LEU A 431 12.39 2.59 -27.03
CA LEU A 431 12.75 1.39 -27.78
C LEU A 431 11.56 0.91 -28.61
N VAL A 432 11.83 0.09 -29.62
CA VAL A 432 10.81 -0.68 -30.35
C VAL A 432 10.85 -2.15 -29.90
N PRO A 433 9.79 -2.96 -30.17
CA PRO A 433 9.78 -4.37 -29.76
C PRO A 433 10.98 -5.19 -30.24
N GLY A 434 11.61 -4.83 -31.37
CA GLY A 434 12.81 -5.47 -31.89
C GLY A 434 14.07 -5.27 -31.03
N ASP A 435 14.11 -4.24 -30.18
CA ASP A 435 15.28 -3.92 -29.34
C ASP A 435 15.33 -4.74 -28.04
N LEU A 436 14.28 -5.51 -27.73
CA LEU A 436 14.17 -6.24 -26.47
C LEU A 436 15.33 -7.23 -26.24
N THR A 437 15.82 -7.86 -27.30
CA THR A 437 16.98 -8.77 -27.21
C THR A 437 18.27 -8.02 -26.90
N ALA A 438 18.45 -6.81 -27.46
CA ALA A 438 19.61 -5.98 -27.14
C ALA A 438 19.51 -5.44 -25.70
N LEU A 439 18.31 -5.09 -25.25
CA LEU A 439 18.03 -4.66 -23.87
C LEU A 439 18.36 -5.78 -22.87
N GLU A 440 17.91 -6.99 -23.17
CA GLU A 440 18.24 -8.19 -22.39
C GLU A 440 19.75 -8.43 -22.35
N ALA A 441 20.43 -8.39 -23.49
CA ALA A 441 21.88 -8.59 -23.55
C ALA A 441 22.64 -7.53 -22.73
N ALA A 442 22.24 -6.26 -22.80
CA ALA A 442 22.83 -5.17 -22.02
C ALA A 442 22.55 -5.31 -20.52
N HIS A 443 21.34 -5.72 -20.16
CA HIS A 443 20.96 -6.03 -18.78
C HIS A 443 21.79 -7.21 -18.23
N ASN A 444 21.89 -8.30 -18.98
CA ASN A 444 22.60 -9.52 -18.59
C ASN A 444 24.13 -9.36 -18.60
N ALA A 445 24.69 -8.46 -19.42
CA ALA A 445 26.13 -8.17 -19.42
C ALA A 445 26.64 -7.59 -18.09
N ARG A 446 25.74 -7.05 -17.28
CA ARG A 446 26.01 -6.51 -15.94
C ARG A 446 26.01 -7.59 -14.86
N ASP A 447 25.50 -8.77 -15.18
CA ASP A 447 25.46 -9.89 -14.27
C ASP A 447 26.78 -10.67 -14.44
N PRO A 448 27.63 -10.80 -13.40
CA PRO A 448 28.87 -11.55 -13.51
C PRO A 448 28.55 -13.00 -13.87
N ARG A 449 28.85 -13.39 -15.11
CA ARG A 449 28.74 -14.78 -15.54
C ARG A 449 29.60 -15.66 -14.62
N PRO A 450 29.13 -16.85 -14.21
CA PRO A 450 30.00 -17.80 -13.54
C PRO A 450 31.22 -18.09 -14.43
N ARG A 451 32.41 -18.16 -13.80
CA ARG A 451 33.65 -18.45 -14.52
C ARG A 451 33.51 -19.76 -15.31
N PRO A 452 33.94 -19.82 -16.58
CA PRO A 452 33.93 -21.05 -17.35
C PRO A 452 34.81 -22.10 -16.64
N GLY A 453 34.20 -23.22 -16.24
CA GLY A 453 34.87 -24.33 -15.52
C GLY A 453 34.28 -24.67 -14.15
N ALA A 454 33.41 -23.82 -13.57
CA ALA A 454 32.63 -24.20 -12.40
C ALA A 454 31.42 -25.04 -12.85
N ALA A 455 31.52 -26.36 -12.69
CA ALA A 455 30.43 -27.31 -12.92
C ALA A 455 29.33 -27.22 -11.84
N VAL A 456 28.83 -26.01 -11.60
CA VAL A 456 27.58 -25.82 -10.88
C VAL A 456 26.52 -25.66 -11.95
N PRO A 457 25.51 -26.54 -12.03
CA PRO A 457 24.37 -26.26 -12.86
C PRO A 457 23.74 -24.99 -12.30
N VAL A 458 23.98 -23.85 -12.96
CA VAL A 458 23.05 -22.73 -12.85
C VAL A 458 21.72 -23.35 -13.26
N PRO A 459 20.72 -23.43 -12.37
CA PRO A 459 19.46 -23.99 -12.78
C PRO A 459 18.98 -23.13 -13.96
N ALA A 460 18.78 -23.76 -15.11
CA ALA A 460 18.35 -23.14 -16.37
C ALA A 460 16.93 -22.52 -16.30
N ARG A 461 16.41 -22.35 -15.09
CA ARG A 461 15.24 -21.63 -14.65
C ARG A 461 15.55 -21.21 -13.22
N ARG A 462 15.17 -19.99 -12.84
CA ARG A 462 15.09 -19.52 -11.44
C ARG A 462 14.90 -20.71 -10.48
N PRO A 463 15.71 -20.92 -9.42
CA PRO A 463 15.11 -21.47 -8.21
C PRO A 463 14.15 -20.37 -7.74
N ALA A 464 12.86 -20.51 -8.07
CA ALA A 464 11.85 -19.48 -7.87
C ALA A 464 11.97 -18.84 -6.48
N PRO A 465 12.46 -17.59 -6.36
CA PRO A 465 12.30 -16.84 -5.11
C PRO A 465 10.87 -16.27 -5.00
N TYR A 466 10.00 -16.53 -5.99
CA TYR A 466 8.78 -15.75 -6.23
C TYR A 466 7.57 -16.61 -6.60
N GLU A 467 7.52 -17.88 -6.22
CA GLU A 467 6.20 -18.50 -6.08
C GLU A 467 5.49 -17.74 -4.96
N VAL A 468 4.64 -16.78 -5.35
CA VAL A 468 3.89 -16.01 -4.38
C VAL A 468 2.68 -16.87 -4.02
N PRO A 469 2.56 -17.32 -2.76
CA PRO A 469 1.44 -18.11 -2.33
C PRO A 469 0.20 -17.22 -2.28
N VAL A 470 -0.68 -17.43 -3.25
CA VAL A 470 -1.92 -16.69 -3.42
C VAL A 470 -3.07 -17.64 -3.17
N TRP A 471 -4.00 -17.24 -2.31
CA TRP A 471 -5.23 -18.00 -2.13
C TRP A 471 -6.35 -17.40 -2.98
N THR A 472 -7.06 -18.26 -3.72
CA THR A 472 -8.14 -17.83 -4.62
C THR A 472 -9.46 -18.51 -4.20
N PRO A 473 -10.43 -17.76 -3.62
CA PRO A 473 -11.73 -18.31 -3.27
C PRO A 473 -12.52 -18.70 -4.53
N GLY A 474 -12.97 -19.95 -4.58
CA GLY A 474 -13.99 -20.39 -5.55
C GLY A 474 -15.37 -19.81 -5.23
N PRO A 475 -16.30 -19.74 -6.22
CA PRO A 475 -17.70 -19.42 -5.96
C PRO A 475 -18.31 -20.39 -4.95
N ARG A 476 -19.07 -19.88 -3.97
CA ARG A 476 -19.70 -20.70 -2.92
C ARG A 476 -21.17 -20.98 -3.28
N PRO A 477 -21.72 -22.18 -3.04
CA PRO A 477 -23.16 -22.41 -3.17
C PRO A 477 -23.99 -21.38 -2.37
N ALA A 478 -25.14 -20.96 -2.91
CA ALA A 478 -25.98 -19.91 -2.31
C ALA A 478 -26.43 -20.22 -0.87
N TRP A 479 -26.62 -21.50 -0.52
CA TRP A 479 -26.96 -21.87 0.85
C TRP A 479 -25.80 -21.62 1.84
N GLN A 480 -24.54 -21.76 1.39
CA GLN A 480 -23.38 -21.47 2.24
C GLN A 480 -23.22 -19.99 2.47
N THR A 481 -23.40 -19.18 1.43
CA THR A 481 -23.34 -17.72 1.58
C THR A 481 -24.45 -17.23 2.50
N ALA A 482 -25.65 -17.81 2.46
CA ALA A 482 -26.71 -17.51 3.42
C ALA A 482 -26.32 -17.86 4.87
N VAL A 483 -25.70 -19.02 5.11
CA VAL A 483 -25.19 -19.42 6.44
C VAL A 483 -24.10 -18.46 6.93
N LEU A 484 -23.08 -18.18 6.11
CA LEU A 484 -21.98 -17.28 6.45
C LEU A 484 -22.50 -15.87 6.76
N ARG A 485 -23.44 -15.37 5.95
CA ARG A 485 -24.01 -14.04 6.10
C ARG A 485 -24.81 -13.88 7.39
N ALA A 486 -25.66 -14.85 7.72
CA ALA A 486 -26.44 -14.82 8.97
C ALA A 486 -25.56 -14.99 10.20
N SER A 487 -24.52 -15.83 10.10
CA SER A 487 -23.49 -16.01 11.13
C SER A 487 -22.75 -14.69 11.42
N ALA A 488 -22.30 -13.99 10.37
CA ALA A 488 -21.72 -12.67 10.50
C ALA A 488 -22.69 -11.65 11.09
N ALA A 489 -23.94 -11.62 10.59
CA ALA A 489 -24.96 -10.70 11.08
C ALA A 489 -25.15 -10.86 12.60
N LEU A 490 -25.20 -12.10 13.09
CA LEU A 490 -25.32 -12.41 14.51
C LEU A 490 -24.13 -11.88 15.32
N ARG A 491 -22.91 -12.09 14.85
CA ARG A 491 -21.68 -11.57 15.51
C ARG A 491 -21.62 -10.05 15.50
N VAL A 492 -21.98 -9.43 14.38
CA VAL A 492 -22.03 -7.97 14.24
C VAL A 492 -23.05 -7.37 15.22
N ILE A 493 -24.22 -7.99 15.40
CA ILE A 493 -25.18 -7.58 16.43
C ILE A 493 -24.59 -7.74 17.83
N ASN A 494 -23.89 -8.84 18.10
CA ASN A 494 -23.21 -9.05 19.38
C ASN A 494 -22.14 -8.00 19.67
N THR A 495 -21.51 -7.39 18.65
CA THR A 495 -20.59 -6.26 18.90
C THR A 495 -21.28 -5.02 19.47
N LEU A 496 -22.59 -4.86 19.23
CA LEU A 496 -23.39 -3.78 19.82
C LEU A 496 -23.88 -4.15 21.22
N LEU A 497 -24.36 -5.38 21.40
CA LEU A 497 -25.03 -5.80 22.64
C LEU A 497 -24.05 -6.33 23.70
N ALA A 498 -22.88 -6.81 23.27
CA ALA A 498 -21.84 -7.43 24.09
C ALA A 498 -22.33 -8.57 25.00
N ASP A 499 -23.45 -9.20 24.63
CA ASP A 499 -24.13 -10.25 25.39
C ASP A 499 -24.76 -11.25 24.40
N ALA A 500 -24.32 -12.52 24.49
CA ALA A 500 -24.75 -13.56 23.59
C ALA A 500 -26.22 -13.98 23.78
N GLU A 501 -26.72 -13.99 25.02
CA GLU A 501 -28.11 -14.33 25.31
C GLU A 501 -29.04 -13.22 24.80
N LEU A 502 -28.69 -11.96 25.08
CA LEU A 502 -29.42 -10.81 24.57
C LEU A 502 -29.42 -10.78 23.04
N THR A 503 -28.28 -11.09 22.41
CA THR A 503 -28.18 -11.19 20.95
C THR A 503 -29.08 -12.28 20.38
N ASN A 504 -29.08 -13.48 20.96
CA ASN A 504 -29.92 -14.59 20.50
C ASN A 504 -31.42 -14.28 20.67
N ARG A 505 -31.82 -13.66 21.79
CA ARG A 505 -33.19 -13.18 22.00
C ARG A 505 -33.56 -12.09 21.01
N PHE A 506 -32.65 -11.13 20.77
CA PHE A 506 -32.86 -10.09 19.76
C PHE A 506 -33.14 -10.72 18.39
N VAL A 507 -32.33 -11.67 17.91
CA VAL A 507 -32.62 -12.32 16.62
C VAL A 507 -34.00 -13.00 16.60
N THR A 508 -34.36 -13.70 17.67
CA THR A 508 -35.59 -14.47 17.76
C THR A 508 -36.84 -13.59 17.85
N GLU A 509 -36.85 -12.65 18.79
CA GLU A 509 -38.02 -11.82 19.10
C GLU A 509 -38.14 -10.63 18.15
N PHE A 510 -37.01 -10.11 17.67
CA PHE A 510 -36.94 -8.85 16.95
C PHE A 510 -36.84 -9.02 15.43
N LEU A 511 -35.86 -9.81 14.98
CA LEU A 511 -35.58 -9.96 13.55
C LEU A 511 -36.49 -11.01 12.91
N LEU A 512 -36.77 -12.11 13.60
CA LEU A 512 -37.72 -13.12 13.14
C LEU A 512 -39.18 -12.76 13.48
N GLY A 513 -39.41 -11.99 14.55
CA GLY A 513 -40.70 -11.38 14.87
C GLY A 513 -41.01 -10.11 14.06
N ASP A 514 -42.01 -9.34 14.52
CA ASP A 514 -42.48 -8.09 13.89
C ASP A 514 -42.24 -6.83 14.74
N ALA A 515 -41.43 -6.92 15.79
CA ALA A 515 -41.11 -5.78 16.65
C ALA A 515 -40.28 -4.68 15.93
N HIS A 516 -40.28 -3.45 16.46
CA HIS A 516 -39.40 -2.32 16.07
C HIS A 516 -38.35 -1.97 17.14
N PHE A 517 -37.10 -1.72 16.73
CA PHE A 517 -35.94 -1.50 17.60
C PHE A 517 -35.39 -0.13 17.26
N PRO A 518 -35.30 0.78 18.24
CA PRO A 518 -35.09 2.20 17.98
C PRO A 518 -33.65 2.55 17.60
N GLU A 519 -32.67 1.70 17.96
CA GLU A 519 -31.27 1.97 17.65
C GLU A 519 -30.96 1.76 16.16
N PRO A 520 -30.00 2.49 15.58
CA PRO A 520 -29.58 2.27 14.20
C PRO A 520 -28.88 0.91 14.04
N ALA A 521 -29.01 0.32 12.85
CA ALA A 521 -28.31 -0.92 12.53
C ALA A 521 -26.79 -0.70 12.49
N PRO A 522 -25.97 -1.68 12.92
CA PRO A 522 -24.53 -1.50 13.18
C PRO A 522 -23.70 -1.05 11.98
N THR A 523 -24.10 -1.43 10.76
CA THR A 523 -23.36 -1.10 9.53
C THR A 523 -23.81 0.21 8.87
N GLY A 524 -24.83 0.88 9.43
CA GLY A 524 -25.41 2.09 8.85
C GLY A 524 -26.10 1.88 7.51
N HIS A 525 -26.44 0.63 7.14
CA HIS A 525 -27.13 0.33 5.88
C HIS A 525 -28.44 1.14 5.77
N PRO A 526 -28.79 1.71 4.59
CA PRO A 526 -29.97 2.58 4.44
C PRO A 526 -31.29 1.94 4.84
N GLU A 527 -31.43 0.63 4.65
CA GLU A 527 -32.63 -0.13 5.07
C GLU A 527 -32.62 -0.51 6.56
N GLY A 528 -31.57 -0.15 7.32
CA GLY A 528 -31.45 -0.43 8.75
C GLY A 528 -31.64 -1.91 9.09
N TRP A 529 -32.43 -2.19 10.13
CA TRP A 529 -32.72 -3.55 10.60
C TRP A 529 -33.53 -4.39 9.60
N GLN A 530 -34.23 -3.78 8.65
CA GLN A 530 -34.99 -4.53 7.64
C GLN A 530 -34.07 -5.39 6.77
N ALA A 531 -32.87 -4.88 6.44
CA ALA A 531 -31.89 -5.65 5.70
C ALA A 531 -31.41 -6.87 6.50
N TYR A 532 -31.17 -6.72 7.81
CA TYR A 532 -30.78 -7.82 8.70
C TYR A 532 -31.91 -8.85 8.85
N ARG A 533 -33.17 -8.40 8.98
CA ARG A 533 -34.36 -9.26 9.02
C ARG A 533 -34.45 -10.14 7.76
N SER A 534 -34.17 -9.59 6.58
CA SER A 534 -34.17 -10.38 5.33
C SER A 534 -33.16 -11.54 5.37
N ILE A 535 -31.99 -11.32 5.97
CA ILE A 535 -30.89 -12.31 6.05
C ILE A 535 -31.30 -13.49 6.92
N PHE A 536 -31.84 -13.24 8.13
CA PHE A 536 -32.26 -14.31 9.02
C PHE A 536 -33.49 -15.06 8.50
N ARG A 537 -34.45 -14.36 7.90
CA ARG A 537 -35.64 -15.01 7.29
C ARG A 537 -35.27 -15.91 6.11
N GLU A 538 -34.31 -15.49 5.28
CA GLU A 538 -33.77 -16.31 4.18
C GLU A 538 -33.13 -17.60 4.70
N LEU A 539 -32.25 -17.53 5.71
CA LEU A 539 -31.63 -18.72 6.28
C LEU A 539 -32.67 -19.64 6.96
N GLN A 540 -33.65 -19.06 7.67
CA GLN A 540 -34.71 -19.84 8.31
C GLN A 540 -35.55 -20.62 7.29
N ALA A 541 -35.88 -19.97 6.15
CA ALA A 541 -36.60 -20.62 5.06
C ALA A 541 -35.80 -21.76 4.42
N LEU A 542 -34.46 -21.65 4.34
CA LEU A 542 -33.58 -22.71 3.83
C LEU A 542 -33.45 -23.88 4.81
N ALA A 543 -33.25 -23.60 6.10
CA ALA A 543 -33.04 -24.63 7.11
C ALA A 543 -34.32 -25.44 7.41
N GLY A 544 -35.47 -24.76 7.44
CA GLY A 544 -36.72 -25.31 7.95
C GLY A 544 -36.71 -25.45 9.48
N GLY A 545 -37.90 -25.39 10.10
CA GLY A 545 -38.09 -25.53 11.56
C GLY A 545 -38.55 -24.24 12.25
N THR A 546 -38.84 -24.36 13.55
CA THR A 546 -39.38 -23.27 14.40
C THR A 546 -38.32 -22.58 15.26
N GLU A 547 -37.15 -23.20 15.45
CA GLU A 547 -36.01 -22.62 16.18
C GLU A 547 -35.12 -21.79 15.25
N PRO A 548 -34.45 -20.74 15.76
CA PRO A 548 -33.48 -19.96 14.98
C PRO A 548 -32.40 -20.86 14.38
N ALA A 549 -32.15 -20.71 13.07
CA ALA A 549 -31.21 -21.55 12.34
C ALA A 549 -29.75 -21.46 12.85
N VAL A 550 -29.34 -20.30 13.37
CA VAL A 550 -28.00 -20.04 13.93
C VAL A 550 -28.09 -19.25 15.23
N ARG A 551 -27.23 -19.57 16.21
CA ARG A 551 -27.15 -18.89 17.50
C ARG A 551 -25.72 -18.85 18.06
N LEU A 552 -25.45 -17.88 18.93
CA LEU A 552 -24.22 -17.84 19.72
C LEU A 552 -24.32 -18.88 20.85
N PRO A 553 -23.25 -19.61 21.17
CA PRO A 553 -23.26 -20.58 22.27
C PRO A 553 -23.44 -19.88 23.62
N TRP A 554 -24.01 -20.58 24.59
CA TRP A 554 -24.20 -20.06 25.96
C TRP A 554 -22.88 -19.67 26.65
N GLY A 555 -21.78 -20.33 26.27
CA GLY A 555 -20.42 -20.05 26.77
C GLY A 555 -19.63 -19.05 25.91
N TYR A 556 -20.27 -18.18 25.13
CA TYR A 556 -19.57 -17.24 24.25
C TYR A 556 -18.71 -16.27 25.07
N SER A 557 -17.38 -16.42 24.97
CA SER A 557 -16.46 -15.74 25.88
C SER A 557 -16.24 -14.26 25.53
N ALA A 558 -15.79 -13.48 26.52
CA ALA A 558 -15.39 -12.08 26.32
C ALA A 558 -14.27 -11.94 25.26
N GLU A 559 -13.37 -12.93 25.15
CA GLU A 559 -12.34 -12.96 24.11
C GLU A 559 -12.94 -13.09 22.70
N GLN A 560 -13.98 -13.91 22.53
CA GLN A 560 -14.67 -14.06 21.25
C GLN A 560 -15.42 -12.77 20.88
N THR A 561 -16.07 -12.11 21.84
CA THR A 561 -16.69 -10.79 21.64
C THR A 561 -15.64 -9.74 21.28
N ALA A 562 -14.49 -9.70 21.96
CA ALA A 562 -13.40 -8.77 21.64
C ALA A 562 -12.85 -9.00 20.22
N LEU A 563 -12.75 -10.27 19.79
CA LEU A 563 -12.37 -10.62 18.42
C LEU A 563 -13.43 -10.14 17.40
N ASP A 564 -14.72 -10.32 17.70
CA ASP A 564 -15.79 -9.84 16.81
C ASP A 564 -15.78 -8.31 16.67
N VAL A 565 -15.53 -7.58 17.78
CA VAL A 565 -15.35 -6.11 17.79
C VAL A 565 -14.12 -5.70 16.98
N HIS A 566 -13.00 -6.43 17.11
CA HIS A 566 -11.81 -6.19 16.29
C HIS A 566 -12.12 -6.38 14.81
N MET A 567 -12.79 -7.47 14.44
CA MET A 567 -13.19 -7.75 13.06
C MET A 567 -14.21 -6.75 12.53
N PHE A 568 -15.12 -6.25 13.38
CA PHE A 568 -16.15 -5.29 12.97
C PHE A 568 -15.54 -4.00 12.44
N ARG A 569 -14.39 -3.56 12.99
CA ARG A 569 -13.63 -2.39 12.49
C ARG A 569 -13.12 -2.56 11.05
N ARG A 570 -13.18 -3.77 10.48
CA ARG A 570 -12.80 -4.03 9.08
C ARG A 570 -13.96 -3.80 8.10
N LEU A 571 -15.19 -3.64 8.58
CA LEU A 571 -16.35 -3.40 7.74
C LEU A 571 -16.41 -1.94 7.26
N PRO A 572 -16.77 -1.68 6.00
CA PRO A 572 -17.05 -0.33 5.53
C PRO A 572 -18.36 0.18 6.13
N HIS A 573 -18.49 1.50 6.24
CA HIS A 573 -19.77 2.13 6.56
C HIS A 573 -20.67 2.11 5.31
N LEU A 574 -21.90 1.61 5.43
CA LEU A 574 -22.78 1.40 4.27
C LEU A 574 -23.78 2.53 4.02
N GLY A 575 -23.87 3.52 4.93
CA GLY A 575 -24.87 4.59 4.88
C GLY A 575 -24.62 5.69 3.83
N GLY A 576 -23.38 5.83 3.34
CA GLY A 576 -22.97 6.91 2.43
C GLY A 576 -23.25 6.67 0.93
N SER A 577 -23.70 5.47 0.55
CA SER A 577 -23.72 5.03 -0.86
C SER A 577 -24.86 5.62 -1.72
N ALA A 578 -25.73 6.46 -1.15
CA ALA A 578 -26.87 7.04 -1.88
C ALA A 578 -26.50 8.20 -2.83
N HIS A 579 -25.30 8.79 -2.71
CA HIS A 579 -24.91 10.00 -3.46
C HIS A 579 -23.89 9.81 -4.60
N VAL A 580 -23.48 8.57 -4.93
CA VAL A 580 -22.56 8.31 -6.08
C VAL A 580 -23.32 8.06 -7.39
N ARG A 581 -24.61 8.42 -7.48
CA ARG A 581 -25.34 8.40 -8.76
C ARG A 581 -25.32 9.78 -9.41
N ALA A 582 -24.73 9.78 -10.61
CA ALA A 582 -24.85 10.77 -11.69
C ALA A 582 -24.11 12.10 -11.49
N GLY A 583 -22.91 12.21 -12.09
CA GLY A 583 -22.32 13.51 -12.36
C GLY A 583 -20.85 13.48 -12.80
N SER A 584 -20.61 13.77 -14.08
CA SER A 584 -19.32 14.03 -14.73
C SER A 584 -18.44 12.83 -15.10
N GLY A 585 -17.79 12.96 -16.26
CA GLY A 585 -17.49 11.87 -17.17
C GLY A 585 -16.28 11.00 -16.83
N THR A 586 -16.35 9.80 -17.40
CA THR A 586 -15.27 8.83 -17.74
C THR A 586 -14.80 7.79 -16.73
N HIS A 587 -15.21 7.78 -15.45
CA HIS A 587 -15.06 6.59 -14.59
C HIS A 587 -16.27 6.37 -13.67
N ALA A 588 -17.31 5.70 -14.17
CA ALA A 588 -18.55 5.36 -13.46
C ALA A 588 -18.47 4.07 -12.61
N GLY A 589 -17.29 3.74 -12.04
CA GLY A 589 -16.95 2.37 -11.62
C GLY A 589 -17.01 2.02 -10.14
N THR A 590 -17.21 2.96 -9.21
CA THR A 590 -17.21 2.59 -7.78
C THR A 590 -18.56 2.00 -7.38
N GLY A 591 -18.66 0.67 -7.46
CA GLY A 591 -19.79 -0.07 -6.90
C GLY A 591 -19.90 0.19 -5.39
N ALA A 592 -21.11 0.40 -4.90
CA ALA A 592 -21.37 0.41 -3.46
C ALA A 592 -21.21 -1.01 -2.89
N ALA A 593 -20.54 -1.13 -1.76
CA ALA A 593 -20.47 -2.40 -1.03
C ALA A 593 -21.88 -2.81 -0.56
N GLY A 594 -22.33 -4.00 -0.93
CA GLY A 594 -23.62 -4.54 -0.47
C GLY A 594 -23.48 -5.20 0.90
N LEU A 595 -24.44 -4.98 1.82
CA LEU A 595 -24.45 -5.58 3.16
C LEU A 595 -24.24 -7.09 3.14
N ARG A 596 -24.92 -7.78 2.20
CA ARG A 596 -24.88 -9.23 2.08
C ARG A 596 -23.46 -9.72 1.80
N ASP A 597 -22.75 -9.06 0.90
CA ASP A 597 -21.39 -9.44 0.51
C ASP A 597 -20.37 -9.18 1.62
N VAL A 598 -20.42 -8.01 2.26
CA VAL A 598 -19.48 -7.68 3.36
C VAL A 598 -19.65 -8.61 4.57
N LEU A 599 -20.87 -9.05 4.87
CA LEU A 599 -21.12 -10.01 5.94
C LEU A 599 -20.58 -11.42 5.59
N VAL A 600 -20.69 -11.87 4.35
CA VAL A 600 -20.09 -13.15 3.93
C VAL A 600 -18.56 -13.11 4.08
N ALA A 601 -17.92 -12.04 3.62
CA ALA A 601 -16.47 -11.88 3.78
C ALA A 601 -16.03 -11.72 5.24
N TYR A 602 -16.84 -11.04 6.08
CA TYR A 602 -16.59 -10.95 7.52
C TYR A 602 -16.51 -12.34 8.16
N GLU A 603 -17.52 -13.18 7.94
CA GLU A 603 -17.55 -14.52 8.55
C GLU A 603 -16.39 -15.36 8.02
N PHE A 604 -16.15 -15.33 6.70
CA PHE A 604 -15.01 -16.02 6.11
C PHE A 604 -13.68 -15.64 6.76
N LEU A 605 -13.39 -14.34 6.89
CA LEU A 605 -12.15 -13.86 7.50
C LEU A 605 -12.06 -14.20 8.99
N ARG A 606 -13.20 -14.35 9.66
CA ARG A 606 -13.31 -14.61 11.09
C ARG A 606 -13.17 -16.10 11.44
N SER A 607 -13.71 -17.00 10.63
CA SER A 607 -13.81 -18.43 10.96
C SER A 607 -13.04 -19.35 10.02
N GLU A 608 -12.87 -19.00 8.74
CA GLU A 608 -12.18 -19.84 7.77
C GLU A 608 -10.74 -19.39 7.54
N TRP A 609 -10.52 -18.08 7.36
CA TRP A 609 -9.21 -17.52 7.03
C TRP A 609 -8.08 -17.90 7.99
N PRO A 610 -8.25 -17.93 9.33
CA PRO A 610 -7.16 -18.34 10.22
C PRO A 610 -6.63 -19.75 9.94
N SER A 611 -7.51 -20.67 9.50
CA SER A 611 -7.12 -22.03 9.12
C SER A 611 -6.49 -22.09 7.72
N VAL A 612 -6.86 -21.16 6.84
CA VAL A 612 -6.38 -21.06 5.46
C VAL A 612 -5.02 -20.37 5.40
N ALA A 613 -4.80 -19.36 6.24
CA ALA A 613 -3.62 -18.50 6.19
C ALA A 613 -2.32 -19.29 6.43
N GLY A 614 -2.27 -20.13 7.47
CA GLY A 614 -1.06 -20.87 7.87
C GLY A 614 0.23 -20.01 7.88
N ASP A 615 1.41 -20.64 7.95
CA ASP A 615 2.68 -19.87 7.93
C ASP A 615 3.08 -19.37 6.53
N ARG A 616 2.37 -19.81 5.48
CA ARG A 616 2.82 -19.63 4.09
C ARG A 616 1.95 -18.70 3.24
N ARG A 617 0.65 -18.49 3.49
CA ARG A 617 -0.22 -17.77 2.54
C ARG A 617 -0.41 -16.31 2.92
N ARG A 618 -0.05 -15.41 2.00
CA ARG A 618 0.15 -13.98 2.30
C ARG A 618 -0.69 -13.04 1.44
N TYR A 619 -1.45 -13.57 0.47
CA TYR A 619 -2.20 -12.79 -0.53
C TYR A 619 -3.50 -13.49 -0.92
N LEU A 620 -4.49 -12.68 -1.31
CA LEU A 620 -5.77 -13.11 -1.86
C LEU A 620 -5.88 -12.69 -3.33
N ALA A 621 -6.47 -13.52 -4.18
CA ALA A 621 -6.85 -13.12 -5.54
C ALA A 621 -8.29 -13.50 -5.83
N VAL A 622 -9.04 -12.57 -6.42
CA VAL A 622 -10.37 -12.80 -6.99
C VAL A 622 -10.20 -13.07 -8.49
N ASP A 623 -10.45 -14.32 -8.89
CA ASP A 623 -10.32 -14.76 -10.29
C ASP A 623 -11.61 -14.48 -11.07
N CYS A 624 -11.60 -13.43 -11.89
CA CYS A 624 -12.70 -13.00 -12.75
C CYS A 624 -12.63 -13.56 -14.17
N ARG A 625 -11.63 -14.39 -14.50
CA ARG A 625 -11.36 -14.84 -15.88
C ARG A 625 -12.52 -15.57 -16.56
N ASP A 626 -13.34 -16.25 -15.77
CA ASP A 626 -14.53 -16.98 -16.21
C ASP A 626 -15.84 -16.31 -15.78
N VAL A 627 -15.77 -15.08 -15.24
CA VAL A 627 -16.91 -14.29 -14.78
C VAL A 627 -17.29 -13.24 -15.84
N ARG A 628 -18.59 -12.97 -15.96
CA ARG A 628 -19.13 -11.90 -16.81
C ARG A 628 -19.75 -10.79 -15.94
N PRO A 629 -19.84 -9.53 -16.42
CA PRO A 629 -20.35 -8.42 -15.63
C PRO A 629 -21.75 -8.67 -15.03
N GLY A 630 -22.65 -9.28 -15.80
CA GLY A 630 -24.01 -9.61 -15.33
C GLY A 630 -24.04 -10.68 -14.23
N LEU A 631 -23.12 -11.65 -14.25
CA LEU A 631 -22.98 -12.63 -13.18
C LEU A 631 -22.38 -11.99 -11.93
N TRP A 632 -21.35 -11.15 -12.11
CA TRP A 632 -20.74 -10.42 -11.00
C TRP A 632 -21.77 -9.62 -10.20
N ALA A 633 -22.66 -8.89 -10.87
CA ALA A 633 -23.60 -8.00 -10.22
C ALA A 633 -24.69 -8.70 -9.37
N GLY A 634 -25.04 -9.95 -9.65
CA GLY A 634 -26.24 -10.57 -9.06
C GLY A 634 -26.11 -12.04 -8.65
N ASP A 635 -25.04 -12.75 -9.01
CA ASP A 635 -24.87 -14.14 -8.63
C ASP A 635 -24.47 -14.22 -7.14
N GLU A 636 -25.36 -14.83 -6.34
CA GLU A 636 -25.15 -15.05 -4.91
C GLU A 636 -23.89 -15.88 -4.64
N ARG A 637 -23.48 -16.74 -5.59
CA ARG A 637 -22.27 -17.56 -5.44
C ARG A 637 -20.98 -16.76 -5.42
N LEU A 638 -21.02 -15.53 -5.94
CA LEU A 638 -19.89 -14.60 -5.98
C LEU A 638 -19.88 -13.63 -4.78
N SER A 639 -20.75 -13.83 -3.78
CA SER A 639 -20.89 -12.92 -2.64
C SER A 639 -19.62 -12.79 -1.80
N LEU A 640 -18.88 -13.89 -1.61
CA LEU A 640 -17.59 -13.88 -0.93
C LEU A 640 -16.57 -13.02 -1.68
N GLN A 641 -16.44 -13.19 -3.00
CA GLN A 641 -15.51 -12.45 -3.85
C GLN A 641 -15.79 -10.95 -3.80
N ARG A 642 -17.06 -10.55 -3.98
CA ARG A 642 -17.48 -9.15 -3.85
C ARG A 642 -17.20 -8.60 -2.45
N GLY A 643 -17.49 -9.39 -1.41
CA GLY A 643 -17.27 -9.02 -0.03
C GLY A 643 -15.80 -8.79 0.30
N LEU A 644 -14.91 -9.66 -0.19
CA LEU A 644 -13.46 -9.56 0.03
C LEU A 644 -12.84 -8.31 -0.60
N LEU A 645 -13.41 -7.83 -1.71
CA LEU A 645 -13.02 -6.54 -2.30
C LEU A 645 -13.59 -5.36 -1.49
N ALA A 646 -14.73 -5.53 -0.83
CA ALA A 646 -15.39 -4.46 -0.07
C ALA A 646 -14.83 -4.25 1.36
N VAL A 647 -14.31 -5.30 2.02
CA VAL A 647 -13.85 -5.24 3.41
C VAL A 647 -12.34 -5.00 3.53
N ARG A 648 -11.91 -4.50 4.70
CA ARG A 648 -10.48 -4.40 5.04
C ARG A 648 -9.92 -5.77 5.41
N THR A 649 -9.41 -6.50 4.44
CA THR A 649 -8.76 -7.80 4.63
C THR A 649 -7.45 -7.73 5.42
N PRO A 650 -7.03 -8.82 6.09
CA PRO A 650 -5.73 -8.88 6.77
C PRO A 650 -4.55 -9.00 5.78
N VAL A 651 -4.83 -9.33 4.52
CA VAL A 651 -3.82 -9.47 3.46
C VAL A 651 -4.27 -8.74 2.18
N PRO A 652 -3.36 -8.42 1.26
CA PRO A 652 -3.71 -7.73 0.02
C PRO A 652 -4.63 -8.60 -0.86
N VAL A 653 -5.59 -7.97 -1.54
CA VAL A 653 -6.53 -8.62 -2.45
C VAL A 653 -6.33 -8.08 -3.85
N TRP A 654 -6.12 -8.98 -4.80
CA TRP A 654 -5.94 -8.66 -6.21
C TRP A 654 -7.10 -9.17 -7.05
N ILE A 655 -7.24 -8.60 -8.25
CA ILE A 655 -8.18 -9.08 -9.26
C ILE A 655 -7.36 -9.73 -10.38
N VAL A 656 -7.77 -10.91 -10.83
CA VAL A 656 -7.20 -11.57 -12.01
C VAL A 656 -8.27 -11.59 -13.10
N GLN A 657 -7.94 -11.11 -14.29
CA GLN A 657 -8.85 -11.05 -15.43
C GLN A 657 -8.18 -11.53 -16.73
N ARG A 658 -8.98 -11.84 -17.74
CA ARG A 658 -8.51 -12.06 -19.12
C ARG A 658 -8.43 -10.73 -19.86
N ALA A 659 -7.50 -10.64 -20.80
CA ALA A 659 -7.47 -9.53 -21.74
C ALA A 659 -8.83 -9.35 -22.43
N GLY A 660 -9.30 -8.10 -22.49
CA GLY A 660 -10.62 -7.76 -23.02
C GLY A 660 -11.76 -7.83 -22.01
N GLN A 661 -11.54 -8.37 -20.81
CA GLN A 661 -12.42 -8.10 -19.68
C GLN A 661 -12.03 -6.73 -19.11
N GLU A 662 -12.98 -5.79 -19.08
CA GLU A 662 -12.79 -4.45 -18.51
C GLU A 662 -13.34 -4.44 -17.08
N VAL A 663 -12.74 -5.24 -16.18
CA VAL A 663 -13.27 -5.45 -14.80
C VAL A 663 -13.26 -4.15 -13.99
N ASP A 664 -12.40 -3.20 -14.32
CA ASP A 664 -12.38 -1.84 -13.75
C ASP A 664 -13.64 -1.02 -14.08
N THR A 665 -14.46 -1.47 -15.04
CA THR A 665 -15.77 -0.87 -15.36
C THR A 665 -16.94 -1.54 -14.62
N TRP A 666 -16.69 -2.63 -13.91
CA TRP A 666 -17.73 -3.35 -13.15
C TRP A 666 -18.03 -2.61 -11.84
N PRO A 667 -19.19 -2.87 -11.19
CA PRO A 667 -19.50 -2.27 -9.89
C PRO A 667 -18.62 -2.92 -8.79
N ILE A 668 -17.36 -2.51 -8.73
CA ILE A 668 -16.37 -2.98 -7.76
C ILE A 668 -16.03 -1.82 -6.82
N PRO A 669 -16.08 -2.02 -5.50
CA PRO A 669 -15.64 -0.99 -4.56
C PRO A 669 -14.13 -0.73 -4.71
N GLY A 670 -13.71 0.53 -4.65
CA GLY A 670 -12.28 0.89 -4.57
C GLY A 670 -11.45 0.69 -5.85
N ASP A 671 -10.12 0.82 -5.70
CA ASP A 671 -9.14 0.72 -6.79
C ASP A 671 -8.18 -0.47 -6.54
N HIS A 672 -8.64 -1.70 -6.77
CA HIS A 672 -7.86 -2.91 -6.50
C HIS A 672 -6.85 -3.22 -7.60
N PRO A 673 -5.63 -3.71 -7.30
CA PRO A 673 -4.69 -4.17 -8.31
C PRO A 673 -5.28 -5.19 -9.28
N ILE A 674 -5.10 -4.96 -10.58
CA ILE A 674 -5.63 -5.83 -11.64
C ILE A 674 -4.51 -6.47 -12.45
N PHE A 675 -4.48 -7.80 -12.42
CA PHE A 675 -3.62 -8.63 -13.25
C PHE A 675 -4.37 -9.12 -14.49
N THR A 676 -3.94 -8.67 -15.68
CA THR A 676 -4.58 -9.03 -16.96
C THR A 676 -3.79 -10.12 -17.69
N GLU A 677 -4.40 -11.29 -17.89
CA GLU A 677 -3.85 -12.44 -18.62
C GLU A 677 -4.03 -12.26 -20.13
N HIS A 678 -2.92 -12.15 -20.88
CA HIS A 678 -2.92 -12.06 -22.34
C HIS A 678 -2.60 -13.38 -23.04
N PHE A 679 -1.92 -14.30 -22.35
CA PHE A 679 -1.59 -15.62 -22.86
C PHE A 679 -1.59 -16.66 -21.73
N PRO A 680 -1.82 -17.95 -22.04
CA PRO A 680 -1.88 -19.00 -21.02
C PRO A 680 -0.58 -19.10 -20.20
N GLY A 681 -0.71 -19.23 -18.89
CA GLY A 681 0.42 -19.43 -17.98
C GLY A 681 1.21 -18.16 -17.64
N GLN A 682 0.74 -16.98 -18.07
CA GLN A 682 1.38 -15.68 -17.74
C GLN A 682 1.60 -15.51 -16.22
N PHE A 683 0.68 -16.02 -15.40
CA PHE A 683 0.71 -15.95 -13.95
C PHE A 683 1.13 -17.26 -13.28
N SER A 684 1.92 -18.11 -13.95
CA SER A 684 2.41 -19.37 -13.37
C SER A 684 3.29 -19.17 -12.11
N TRP A 685 3.71 -17.93 -11.83
CA TRP A 685 4.43 -17.55 -10.62
C TRP A 685 3.50 -17.35 -9.40
N MET A 686 2.19 -17.18 -9.61
CA MET A 686 1.22 -17.21 -8.51
C MET A 686 0.99 -18.69 -8.16
N ALA A 687 1.62 -19.17 -7.09
CA ALA A 687 1.40 -20.51 -6.58
C ALA A 687 0.03 -20.56 -5.89
N GLY A 688 -0.99 -20.81 -6.70
CA GLY A 688 -2.39 -20.77 -6.30
C GLY A 688 -2.87 -22.09 -5.69
N GLU A 689 -3.39 -22.04 -4.48
CA GLU A 689 -4.35 -23.05 -4.02
C GLU A 689 -5.76 -22.50 -4.24
N ARG A 690 -6.54 -23.18 -5.09
CA ARG A 690 -7.97 -22.94 -5.20
C ARG A 690 -8.67 -23.68 -4.08
N ASP A 691 -9.49 -22.96 -3.32
CA ASP A 691 -10.37 -23.60 -2.36
C ASP A 691 -11.68 -24.00 -3.04
N ASP A 692 -11.81 -25.30 -3.30
CA ASP A 692 -13.04 -25.92 -3.78
C ASP A 692 -13.86 -26.53 -2.61
N ARG A 693 -13.52 -26.25 -1.34
CA ARG A 693 -14.25 -26.83 -0.19
C ARG A 693 -15.74 -26.52 -0.28
N ALA A 694 -16.54 -27.58 -0.20
CA ALA A 694 -17.99 -27.55 -0.31
C ALA A 694 -18.71 -27.44 1.05
N ALA A 695 -18.02 -27.17 2.16
CA ALA A 695 -18.67 -27.01 3.46
C ALA A 695 -17.97 -25.96 4.34
N PRO A 696 -18.75 -25.16 5.11
CA PRO A 696 -18.19 -24.28 6.14
C PRO A 696 -17.41 -25.10 7.17
N SER A 697 -16.29 -24.57 7.65
CA SER A 697 -15.45 -25.25 8.63
C SER A 697 -16.27 -25.56 9.92
N PRO A 698 -16.21 -26.78 10.46
CA PRO A 698 -16.81 -27.13 11.76
C PRO A 698 -16.33 -26.25 12.94
N GLY A 699 -15.27 -25.46 12.74
CA GLY A 699 -14.69 -24.55 13.72
C GLY A 699 -15.29 -23.15 13.80
N SER A 700 -16.48 -22.89 13.23
CA SER A 700 -17.10 -21.55 13.30
C SER A 700 -17.40 -21.09 14.73
N GLY A 701 -17.51 -22.01 15.70
CA GLY A 701 -17.83 -21.71 17.09
C GLY A 701 -19.26 -21.19 17.31
N LEU A 702 -20.13 -21.35 16.31
CA LEU A 702 -21.58 -21.08 16.41
C LEU A 702 -22.35 -22.38 16.60
N GLU A 703 -23.54 -22.27 17.18
CA GLU A 703 -24.48 -23.37 17.29
C GLU A 703 -25.51 -23.29 16.16
N PHE A 704 -25.74 -24.40 15.48
CA PHE A 704 -26.72 -24.54 14.40
C PHE A 704 -27.93 -25.34 14.87
N SER A 705 -29.12 -25.00 14.39
CA SER A 705 -30.32 -25.80 14.65
C SER A 705 -30.14 -27.23 14.11
N PRO A 706 -30.83 -28.24 14.67
CA PRO A 706 -30.73 -29.61 14.17
C PRO A 706 -31.05 -29.73 12.67
N ALA A 707 -32.00 -28.94 12.18
CA ALA A 707 -32.39 -28.90 10.78
C ALA A 707 -31.28 -28.32 9.88
N LEU A 708 -30.68 -27.19 10.28
CA LEU A 708 -29.55 -26.61 9.54
C LEU A 708 -28.32 -27.53 9.58
N ALA A 709 -28.00 -28.10 10.75
CA ALA A 709 -26.89 -29.04 10.89
C ALA A 709 -27.07 -30.29 10.00
N ALA A 710 -28.30 -30.80 9.89
CA ALA A 710 -28.61 -31.91 8.99
C ALA A 710 -28.46 -31.52 7.51
N MET A 711 -28.89 -30.31 7.13
CA MET A 711 -28.72 -29.76 5.78
C MET A 711 -27.23 -29.63 5.41
N ILE A 712 -26.41 -29.08 6.32
CA ILE A 712 -24.96 -28.92 6.13
C ILE A 712 -24.29 -30.29 5.94
N ARG A 713 -24.58 -31.27 6.81
CA ARG A 713 -24.01 -32.63 6.71
C ARG A 713 -24.32 -33.28 5.36
N ARG A 714 -25.59 -33.27 4.94
CA ARG A 714 -26.01 -33.85 3.64
C ARG A 714 -25.34 -33.19 2.43
N SER A 715 -24.93 -31.93 2.57
CA SER A 715 -24.30 -31.17 1.49
C SER A 715 -22.79 -31.32 1.47
N GLY A 716 -22.15 -31.73 2.58
CA GLY A 716 -20.72 -32.03 2.66
C GLY A 716 -20.33 -33.44 2.21
N ASP A 717 -21.29 -34.36 2.12
CA ASP A 717 -21.10 -35.74 1.63
C ASP A 717 -21.22 -35.87 0.09
N ARG A 718 -21.36 -34.75 -0.63
CA ARG A 718 -21.41 -34.65 -2.10
C ARG A 718 -20.24 -33.81 -2.60
#